data_AF-U5MPR6-F1
#
_entry.id   AF-U5MPR6-F1
#
_cell.length_a   1.000
_cell.length_b   1.000
_cell.length_c   1.000
_cell.angle_alpha   90.00
_cell.angle_beta   90.00
_cell.angle_gamma   90.00
#
_symmetry.space_group_name_H-M   'P 1'
#
loop_
_entity.id
_entity.type
_entity.pdbx_description
1 polymer ?
#
loop_
_entity_poly.entity_id
_entity_poly.type
_entity_poly.pdbx_seq_one_letter_code
_entity_poly.pdbx_strand_id
1 'polypeptide(L)'
;MVYKKMLIPLLSLSICLTGVSFECKDANAAVVTSNSSYESQFNSIALAKGYKDLTQGNPCMTQKFAADPGVMEYNGRVYVYSTNDHYMYDSKGAVIANSFDNVQTINCMSSDDMANWTDHGTINVAGSNGAAKWATHSWAPAAAHKTINGKERFFLYFADRGGGIGVLTSDSPTGPWKDPLGHALVNKATPNCSNITWLFDPAVFIDDDGSAYLSFGGGVPNGQAAHPKTSRVVKLGADMISLAGTPTTIDAPYILEDSGLNKDGNTYYYTYCTNWESRSNSSDPGVAEIAYMTSNSPTGPFTYKGTILKNPGKYFGCYGNNHHSIVKFKNKWYIFYHSQWLENKMGTNKGYRSAQVDEINISNGKISPATGTLTGVAQTKDLNPYTLNQMSTMAWQGGIKVQGLGNTDVQMSAGNWVGVSNVGFGTGPASITMKVSSQKGSVIKVCTDNPSNKALGYVVVPPTGNAFTNVSANVSNITGTKKLFFVSSNDCVVDNWQFSKNPASGTGSSTTKDSTNTSGTTQTLSDGWYYIKNVNAQKYLQVANNVGKAAQNVELGTGSGAAGQKWYLKNVGNGYVTLKSALGNYMLDVYNGENKDGSNIRIFNAYSNNAQKFALKSSSTNGAYGITTMSSNQTKALDDYNFQTFDGANVCQWTYGGTNNQLWIFEAAK
;
A
#
# COMPACT_ATOMS: atom_id res chain seq x y z
N MET A 1 69.06 -30.43 -6.85
CA MET A 1 67.82 -30.60 -6.06
C MET A 1 67.16 -31.93 -6.45
N VAL A 2 67.56 -33.06 -5.87
CA VAL A 2 66.82 -34.33 -5.77
C VAL A 2 67.50 -35.14 -4.64
N TYR A 3 66.78 -36.05 -3.99
CA TYR A 3 67.09 -36.87 -2.79
C TYR A 3 66.58 -36.24 -1.49
N LYS A 4 65.83 -36.89 -0.58
CA LYS A 4 65.54 -38.30 -0.26
C LYS A 4 64.21 -38.32 0.52
N LYS A 5 63.35 -39.35 0.37
CA LYS A 5 62.30 -39.66 1.36
C LYS A 5 62.69 -40.94 2.10
N MET A 6 62.86 -40.82 3.42
CA MET A 6 63.12 -41.90 4.38
C MET A 6 61.80 -42.50 4.89
N LEU A 7 61.89 -43.76 5.32
CA LEU A 7 60.84 -44.67 5.78
C LEU A 7 60.75 -44.75 7.33
N ILE A 8 59.50 -44.95 7.84
CA ILE A 8 59.06 -45.74 9.04
C ILE A 8 59.28 -45.12 10.47
N PRO A 9 58.51 -45.45 11.55
CA PRO A 9 57.10 -45.89 11.77
C PRO A 9 56.33 -45.00 12.79
N LEU A 10 55.03 -45.25 13.05
CA LEU A 10 54.54 -45.68 14.40
C LEU A 10 53.02 -45.97 14.45
N LEU A 11 52.74 -47.20 14.88
CA LEU A 11 51.64 -47.71 15.71
C LEU A 11 50.16 -47.53 15.28
N SER A 12 49.62 -48.68 14.87
CA SER A 12 48.21 -49.07 14.95
C SER A 12 47.69 -49.11 16.39
N LEU A 13 46.56 -48.44 16.65
CA LEU A 13 45.68 -48.75 17.78
C LEU A 13 44.30 -49.13 17.23
N SER A 14 43.95 -50.41 17.33
CA SER A 14 42.61 -50.92 17.12
C SER A 14 41.71 -50.51 18.28
N ILE A 15 40.60 -49.83 17.98
CA ILE A 15 39.44 -49.79 18.87
C ILE A 15 38.23 -50.24 18.04
N CYS A 16 37.63 -51.36 18.47
CA CYS A 16 36.38 -51.89 17.98
C CYS A 16 35.27 -50.83 18.01
N LEU A 17 34.70 -50.47 16.86
CA LEU A 17 33.37 -49.90 16.82
C LEU A 17 32.36 -51.05 16.92
N THR A 18 31.83 -51.25 18.13
CA THR A 18 30.54 -51.91 18.30
C THR A 18 29.45 -50.99 17.77
N GLY A 19 28.63 -51.53 16.87
CA GLY A 19 27.48 -50.82 16.32
C GLY A 19 26.50 -50.44 17.42
N VAL A 20 26.27 -49.14 17.57
CA VAL A 20 25.09 -48.60 18.24
C VAL A 20 24.42 -47.70 17.21
N SER A 21 23.38 -48.23 16.58
CA SER A 21 22.43 -47.44 15.80
C SER A 21 21.74 -46.48 16.75
N PHE A 22 22.06 -45.19 16.65
CA PHE A 22 21.17 -44.15 17.17
C PHE A 22 19.97 -44.08 16.23
N GLU A 23 18.88 -44.75 16.61
CA GLU A 23 17.55 -44.37 16.14
C GLU A 23 17.34 -42.91 16.54
N CYS A 24 17.34 -42.02 15.55
CA CYS A 24 16.73 -40.72 15.69
C CYS A 24 15.24 -40.98 15.91
N LYS A 25 14.82 -41.00 17.18
CA LYS A 25 13.40 -40.94 17.51
C LYS A 25 12.86 -39.65 16.89
N ASP A 26 12.00 -39.81 15.90
CA ASP A 26 11.06 -38.79 15.46
C ASP A 26 10.27 -38.29 16.68
N ALA A 27 10.79 -37.26 17.32
CA ALA A 27 10.08 -36.46 18.29
C ALA A 27 9.62 -35.19 17.58
N ASN A 28 8.49 -35.31 16.89
CA ASN A 28 7.44 -34.30 16.91
C ASN A 28 6.14 -34.96 16.43
N ALA A 29 5.68 -35.93 17.21
CA ALA A 29 4.24 -36.07 17.38
C ALA A 29 3.72 -34.69 17.77
N ALA A 30 2.84 -34.11 16.95
CA ALA A 30 2.11 -32.91 17.31
C ALA A 30 1.38 -33.20 18.62
N VAL A 31 1.94 -32.75 19.75
CA VAL A 31 1.17 -32.62 20.98
C VAL A 31 0.06 -31.66 20.61
N VAL A 32 -1.16 -32.19 20.50
CA VAL A 32 -2.36 -31.36 20.44
C VAL A 32 -2.47 -30.70 21.80
N THR A 33 -1.74 -29.60 21.97
CA THR A 33 -1.95 -28.65 23.05
C THR A 33 -3.36 -28.11 22.84
N SER A 34 -4.28 -28.59 23.66
CA SER A 34 -5.63 -28.06 23.74
C SER A 34 -5.56 -26.54 23.87
N ASN A 35 -6.44 -25.80 23.17
CA ASN A 35 -6.49 -24.32 23.20
C ASN A 35 -6.40 -23.72 24.63
N SER A 36 -6.80 -24.46 25.67
CA SER A 36 -6.68 -24.07 27.08
C SER A 36 -5.25 -23.82 27.58
N SER A 37 -4.22 -24.51 27.05
CA SER A 37 -2.82 -24.29 27.49
C SER A 37 -2.21 -23.02 26.92
N TYR A 38 -2.71 -22.54 25.79
CA TYR A 38 -2.30 -21.25 25.21
C TYR A 38 -3.14 -20.11 25.77
N GLU A 39 -4.42 -20.34 26.02
CA GLU A 39 -5.32 -19.37 26.66
C GLU A 39 -4.78 -18.91 28.02
N SER A 40 -4.23 -19.83 28.82
CA SER A 40 -3.65 -19.49 30.13
C SER A 40 -2.49 -18.50 30.07
N GLN A 41 -1.76 -18.41 28.95
CA GLN A 41 -0.68 -17.43 28.77
C GLN A 41 -1.22 -16.00 28.71
N PHE A 42 -2.48 -15.80 28.35
CA PHE A 42 -3.10 -14.49 28.26
C PHE A 42 -3.83 -14.07 29.54
N ASN A 43 -4.01 -14.97 30.52
CA ASN A 43 -4.73 -14.68 31.76
C ASN A 43 -4.08 -13.57 32.59
N SER A 44 -2.75 -13.45 32.54
CA SER A 44 -1.98 -12.43 33.27
C SER A 44 -1.55 -11.26 32.39
N ILE A 45 -1.90 -11.25 31.10
CA ILE A 45 -1.46 -10.23 30.15
C ILE A 45 -2.49 -9.11 30.10
N ALA A 46 -2.07 -7.92 30.53
CA ALA A 46 -2.86 -6.70 30.32
C ALA A 46 -2.74 -6.25 28.86
N LEU A 47 -3.88 -5.97 28.22
CA LEU A 47 -3.87 -5.40 26.87
C LEU A 47 -3.28 -3.99 26.90
N ALA A 48 -2.41 -3.70 25.95
CA ALA A 48 -1.91 -2.35 25.74
C ALA A 48 -3.07 -1.39 25.42
N LYS A 49 -2.97 -0.15 25.91
CA LYS A 49 -3.99 0.88 25.69
C LYS A 49 -4.07 1.24 24.19
N GLY A 50 -5.25 1.07 23.58
CA GLY A 50 -5.58 1.70 22.30
C GLY A 50 -6.08 3.13 22.51
N TYR A 51 -5.76 4.04 21.60
CA TYR A 51 -6.19 5.45 21.69
C TYR A 51 -7.50 5.74 20.95
N LYS A 52 -7.90 4.88 20.01
CA LYS A 52 -9.16 4.95 19.28
C LYS A 52 -10.14 3.92 19.84
N ASP A 53 -11.38 4.36 20.08
CA ASP A 53 -12.49 3.43 20.29
C ASP A 53 -12.74 2.63 19.01
N LEU A 54 -13.24 1.40 19.15
CA LEU A 54 -13.44 0.49 18.00
C LEU A 54 -14.57 0.96 17.06
N THR A 55 -15.25 2.07 17.34
CA THR A 55 -16.24 2.72 16.47
C THR A 55 -15.65 3.91 15.71
N GLN A 56 -14.40 4.29 15.98
CA GLN A 56 -13.74 5.46 15.42
C GLN A 56 -12.87 5.07 14.23
N GLY A 57 -13.10 5.70 13.08
CA GLY A 57 -12.21 5.68 11.92
C GLY A 57 -11.09 6.73 12.02
N ASN A 58 -11.31 7.77 12.82
CA ASN A 58 -10.46 8.95 12.94
C ASN A 58 -9.78 9.01 14.33
N PRO A 59 -8.49 9.40 14.45
CA PRO A 59 -7.54 9.70 13.37
C PRO A 59 -7.19 8.48 12.53
N CYS A 60 -6.71 8.71 11.30
CA CYS A 60 -6.35 7.66 10.35
C CYS A 60 -5.31 6.68 10.93
N MET A 61 -4.40 7.18 11.76
CA MET A 61 -3.38 6.39 12.46
C MET A 61 -3.16 6.90 13.90
N THR A 62 -2.69 6.03 14.79
CA THR A 62 -2.41 6.38 16.21
C THR A 62 -1.05 5.95 16.72
N GLN A 63 -0.33 5.14 15.95
CA GLN A 63 1.02 4.69 16.27
C GLN A 63 2.09 5.76 16.02
N LYS A 64 1.75 6.82 15.27
CA LYS A 64 2.57 8.02 15.04
C LYS A 64 1.66 9.24 14.89
N PHE A 65 2.24 10.43 15.01
CA PHE A 65 1.60 11.67 14.58
C PHE A 65 1.76 11.85 13.06
N ALA A 66 0.85 12.62 12.48
CA ALA A 66 0.74 12.82 11.04
C ALA A 66 0.11 14.19 10.81
N ALA A 67 0.94 15.20 10.60
CA ALA A 67 0.49 16.56 10.37
C ALA A 67 0.48 16.92 8.89
N ASP A 68 -0.23 17.98 8.54
CA ASP A 68 -0.25 18.56 7.18
C ASP A 68 -0.46 17.50 6.08
N PRO A 69 -1.61 16.78 6.06
CA PRO A 69 -1.80 15.63 5.19
C PRO A 69 -1.94 16.05 3.72
N GLY A 70 -0.95 15.76 2.89
CA GLY A 70 -1.04 15.82 1.43
C GLY A 70 -1.45 14.47 0.85
N VAL A 71 -2.43 14.45 -0.05
CA VAL A 71 -3.02 13.20 -0.56
C VAL A 71 -2.89 13.02 -2.06
N MET A 72 -2.75 11.75 -2.46
CA MET A 72 -2.65 11.34 -3.86
C MET A 72 -3.41 10.02 -4.04
N GLU A 73 -4.34 9.97 -4.98
CA GLU A 73 -4.91 8.70 -5.44
C GLU A 73 -3.99 8.07 -6.47
N TYR A 74 -3.73 6.77 -6.35
CA TYR A 74 -3.03 6.01 -7.36
C TYR A 74 -3.46 4.54 -7.31
N ASN A 75 -3.92 4.03 -8.45
CA ASN A 75 -4.22 2.62 -8.68
C ASN A 75 -5.18 2.01 -7.64
N GLY A 76 -6.26 2.74 -7.31
CA GLY A 76 -7.30 2.27 -6.40
C GLY A 76 -6.93 2.39 -4.93
N ARG A 77 -5.90 3.18 -4.58
CA ARG A 77 -5.51 3.51 -3.20
C ARG A 77 -5.35 5.01 -3.04
N VAL A 78 -5.68 5.52 -1.86
CA VAL A 78 -5.27 6.86 -1.43
C VAL A 78 -4.00 6.73 -0.61
N TYR A 79 -2.97 7.47 -1.02
CA TYR A 79 -1.73 7.68 -0.27
C TYR A 79 -1.81 9.02 0.45
N VAL A 80 -1.44 9.02 1.73
CA VAL A 80 -1.37 10.21 2.57
C VAL A 80 0.08 10.38 3.00
N TYR A 81 0.65 11.52 2.64
CA TYR A 81 1.95 11.98 3.07
C TYR A 81 1.73 13.05 4.12
N SER A 82 2.48 13.00 5.22
CA SER A 82 2.27 13.94 6.31
C SER A 82 3.61 14.38 6.90
N THR A 83 3.73 15.66 7.26
CA THR A 83 4.78 16.16 8.16
C THR A 83 4.89 15.22 9.36
N ASN A 84 6.09 14.69 9.61
CA ASN A 84 6.32 13.78 10.73
C ASN A 84 6.49 14.59 12.03
N ASP A 85 5.37 15.06 12.58
CA ASP A 85 5.30 15.50 13.97
C ASP A 85 5.84 14.35 14.85
N HIS A 86 6.78 14.66 15.73
CA HIS A 86 7.36 13.69 16.66
C HIS A 86 7.71 14.41 17.94
N TYR A 87 7.62 13.70 19.07
CA TYR A 87 7.90 14.32 20.36
C TYR A 87 9.29 14.94 20.39
N MET A 88 9.30 16.21 20.74
CA MET A 88 10.48 16.96 21.11
C MET A 88 10.66 16.88 22.63
N TYR A 89 11.91 16.88 23.08
CA TYR A 89 12.26 16.73 24.48
C TYR A 89 13.18 17.87 24.92
N ASP A 90 13.01 18.36 26.14
CA ASP A 90 14.00 19.23 26.77
C ASP A 90 15.25 18.45 27.20
N SER A 91 16.24 19.16 27.75
CA SER A 91 17.48 18.55 28.24
C SER A 91 17.30 17.56 29.40
N LYS A 92 16.12 17.51 30.01
CA LYS A 92 15.75 16.57 31.09
C LYS A 92 14.92 15.39 30.57
N GLY A 93 14.62 15.33 29.27
CA GLY A 93 13.82 14.27 28.67
C GLY A 93 12.31 14.45 28.83
N ALA A 94 11.83 15.64 29.23
CA ALA A 94 10.40 15.93 29.28
C ALA A 94 9.88 16.36 27.91
N VAL A 95 8.68 15.89 27.53
CA VAL A 95 8.05 16.28 26.26
C VAL A 95 7.70 17.78 26.30
N ILE A 96 8.15 18.52 25.29
CA ILE A 96 7.91 19.97 25.15
C ILE A 96 6.94 20.28 24.02
N ALA A 97 6.56 21.56 23.93
CA ALA A 97 5.74 22.09 22.84
C ALA A 97 6.37 21.77 21.48
N ASN A 98 5.55 21.37 20.51
CA ASN A 98 5.98 21.18 19.14
C ASN A 98 6.38 22.56 18.56
N SER A 99 7.68 22.78 18.33
CA SER A 99 8.16 24.01 17.69
C SER A 99 8.22 23.89 16.17
N PHE A 100 7.88 22.72 15.62
CA PHE A 100 8.00 22.34 14.21
C PHE A 100 9.46 22.32 13.67
N ASP A 101 10.44 22.64 14.51
CA ASP A 101 11.85 22.57 14.17
C ASP A 101 12.32 21.12 14.05
N ASN A 102 13.36 20.91 13.23
CA ASN A 102 14.02 19.62 13.01
C ASN A 102 13.11 18.55 12.37
N VAL A 103 11.96 18.95 11.81
CA VAL A 103 11.13 18.03 11.02
C VAL A 103 11.75 17.83 9.64
N GLN A 104 12.56 16.77 9.53
CA GLN A 104 13.30 16.38 8.32
C GLN A 104 12.70 15.19 7.57
N THR A 105 11.56 14.69 8.05
CA THR A 105 10.98 13.45 7.59
C THR A 105 9.48 13.59 7.31
N ILE A 106 8.99 12.76 6.40
CA ILE A 106 7.59 12.69 6.00
C ILE A 106 7.09 11.25 6.23
N ASN A 107 5.97 11.08 6.92
CA ASN A 107 5.32 9.77 7.05
C ASN A 107 4.50 9.48 5.79
N CYS A 108 4.39 8.21 5.41
CA CYS A 108 3.53 7.76 4.31
C CYS A 108 2.60 6.64 4.80
N MET A 109 1.31 6.76 4.53
CA MET A 109 0.34 5.69 4.73
C MET A 109 -0.57 5.56 3.50
N SER A 110 -1.23 4.43 3.34
CA SER A 110 -2.25 4.28 2.29
C SER A 110 -3.44 3.43 2.70
N SER A 111 -4.56 3.64 2.05
CA SER A 111 -5.75 2.81 2.19
C SER A 111 -6.45 2.63 0.86
N ASP A 112 -7.07 1.47 0.66
CA ASP A 112 -7.99 1.21 -0.45
C ASP A 112 -9.45 1.09 0.01
N ASP A 113 -9.71 1.32 1.30
CA ASP A 113 -11.02 1.18 1.91
C ASP A 113 -11.42 2.33 2.86
N MET A 114 -10.52 3.30 3.11
CA MET A 114 -10.66 4.45 4.02
C MET A 114 -10.73 4.13 5.53
N ALA A 115 -10.58 2.87 5.92
CA ALA A 115 -10.65 2.45 7.32
C ALA A 115 -9.37 1.73 7.79
N ASN A 116 -8.82 0.86 6.95
CA ASN A 116 -7.59 0.15 7.20
C ASN A 116 -6.43 0.86 6.49
N TRP A 117 -5.50 1.39 7.28
CA TRP A 117 -4.37 2.17 6.80
C TRP A 117 -3.09 1.34 6.91
N THR A 118 -2.39 1.15 5.78
CA THR A 118 -1.06 0.58 5.72
C THR A 118 -0.03 1.66 6.04
N ASP A 119 0.74 1.52 7.13
CA ASP A 119 1.85 2.41 7.47
C ASP A 119 3.09 2.03 6.65
N HIS A 120 3.47 2.85 5.68
CA HIS A 120 4.63 2.64 4.81
C HIS A 120 5.94 3.18 5.40
N GLY A 121 5.93 3.63 6.66
CA GLY A 121 7.12 4.13 7.34
C GLY A 121 7.36 5.63 7.13
N THR A 122 8.59 6.02 7.41
CA THR A 122 9.02 7.42 7.51
C THR A 122 10.13 7.68 6.50
N ILE A 123 9.88 8.60 5.57
CA ILE A 123 10.78 8.97 4.50
C ILE A 123 11.77 10.01 5.04
N ASN A 124 13.08 9.75 4.88
CA ASN A 124 14.12 10.74 5.16
C ASN A 124 14.24 11.72 3.99
N VAL A 125 13.73 12.94 4.16
CA VAL A 125 13.60 13.92 3.08
C VAL A 125 14.73 14.93 3.15
N ALA A 126 14.91 15.60 4.29
CA ALA A 126 15.88 16.67 4.48
C ALA A 126 17.07 16.24 5.35
N GLY A 127 18.11 17.07 5.41
CA GLY A 127 19.29 16.86 6.26
C GLY A 127 20.29 15.85 5.72
N SER A 128 21.36 15.61 6.49
CA SER A 128 22.51 14.78 6.09
C SER A 128 22.14 13.34 5.77
N ASN A 129 21.05 12.82 6.33
CA ASN A 129 20.51 11.48 6.08
C ASN A 129 19.33 11.45 5.09
N GLY A 130 18.83 12.62 4.66
CA GLY A 130 17.69 12.75 3.74
C GLY A 130 18.06 12.68 2.25
N ALA A 131 17.07 12.58 1.38
CA ALA A 131 17.28 12.63 -0.07
C ALA A 131 17.76 14.02 -0.55
N ALA A 132 17.16 15.10 -0.04
CA ALA A 132 17.53 16.48 -0.31
C ALA A 132 18.52 17.00 0.73
N LYS A 133 19.82 16.87 0.45
CA LYS A 133 20.90 17.24 1.39
C LYS A 133 21.00 18.74 1.67
N TRP A 134 20.49 19.56 0.76
CA TRP A 134 20.48 21.03 0.89
C TRP A 134 19.38 21.53 1.83
N ALA A 135 18.29 20.77 1.96
CA ALA A 135 17.14 21.18 2.76
C ALA A 135 17.39 20.89 4.23
N THR A 136 16.84 21.75 5.09
CA THR A 136 16.94 21.58 6.55
C THR A 136 15.66 21.02 7.16
N HIS A 137 14.51 21.21 6.49
CA HIS A 137 13.17 20.80 6.91
C HIS A 137 12.38 20.22 5.72
N SER A 138 11.32 19.49 6.03
CA SER A 138 10.39 18.91 5.04
C SER A 138 8.95 19.00 5.52
N TRP A 139 8.41 20.22 5.55
CA TRP A 139 7.05 20.50 6.01
C TRP A 139 6.02 20.36 4.87
N ALA A 140 4.76 20.13 5.24
CA ALA A 140 3.57 20.23 4.40
C ALA A 140 3.75 19.55 3.03
N PRO A 141 3.85 18.21 2.99
CA PRO A 141 4.05 17.51 1.74
C PRO A 141 2.87 17.65 0.78
N ALA A 142 3.16 17.68 -0.51
CA ALA A 142 2.18 17.41 -1.56
C ALA A 142 2.73 16.36 -2.52
N ALA A 143 1.87 15.48 -3.03
CA ALA A 143 2.29 14.39 -3.89
C ALA A 143 1.45 14.32 -5.17
N ALA A 144 2.11 13.95 -6.26
CA ALA A 144 1.46 13.68 -7.54
C ALA A 144 2.18 12.55 -8.26
N HIS A 145 1.49 11.94 -9.23
CA HIS A 145 2.07 10.94 -10.12
C HIS A 145 1.78 11.32 -11.57
N LYS A 146 2.71 11.03 -12.48
CA LYS A 146 2.53 11.28 -13.92
C LYS A 146 3.27 10.24 -14.74
N THR A 147 2.62 9.73 -15.78
CA THR A 147 3.28 8.94 -16.81
C THR A 147 4.16 9.85 -17.68
N ILE A 148 5.48 9.66 -17.63
CA ILE A 148 6.46 10.38 -18.44
C ILE A 148 7.24 9.36 -19.27
N ASN A 149 7.20 9.51 -20.59
CA ASN A 149 7.85 8.60 -21.55
C ASN A 149 7.43 7.12 -21.35
N GLY A 150 6.13 6.89 -21.14
CA GLY A 150 5.56 5.55 -20.95
C GLY A 150 5.88 4.90 -19.60
N LYS A 151 6.48 5.63 -18.66
CA LYS A 151 6.77 5.14 -17.30
C LYS A 151 6.11 6.04 -16.26
N GLU A 152 5.40 5.43 -15.33
CA GLU A 152 4.82 6.13 -14.19
C GLU A 152 5.93 6.65 -13.26
N ARG A 153 5.81 7.90 -12.84
CA ARG A 153 6.74 8.58 -11.93
C ARG A 153 5.97 9.27 -10.83
N PHE A 154 6.54 9.31 -9.63
CA PHE A 154 5.95 9.93 -8.45
C PHE A 154 6.78 11.13 -8.03
N PHE A 155 6.11 12.18 -7.57
CA PHE A 155 6.69 13.45 -7.18
C PHE A 155 6.22 13.79 -5.76
N LEU A 156 7.16 14.12 -4.88
CA LEU A 156 6.88 14.54 -3.51
C LEU A 156 7.47 15.93 -3.30
N TYR A 157 6.60 16.93 -3.25
CA TYR A 157 6.93 18.32 -2.94
C TYR A 157 6.91 18.53 -1.42
N PHE A 158 7.77 19.41 -0.93
CA PHE A 158 7.86 19.74 0.50
C PHE A 158 8.39 21.16 0.67
N ALA A 159 8.08 21.80 1.79
CA ALA A 159 8.62 23.10 2.15
C ALA A 159 9.86 22.97 3.07
N ASP A 160 10.92 23.73 2.76
CA ASP A 160 12.05 23.93 3.67
C ASP A 160 11.81 25.22 4.47
N ARG A 161 11.13 25.06 5.61
CA ARG A 161 10.56 26.15 6.41
C ARG A 161 9.70 27.08 5.52
N GLY A 162 9.75 28.39 5.73
CA GLY A 162 9.12 29.41 4.88
C GLY A 162 10.00 29.93 3.73
N GLY A 163 11.08 29.22 3.38
CA GLY A 163 12.14 29.71 2.49
C GLY A 163 12.08 29.19 1.04
N GLY A 164 11.48 28.03 0.81
CA GLY A 164 11.50 27.38 -0.49
C GLY A 164 10.73 26.07 -0.54
N ILE A 165 10.43 25.61 -1.75
CA ILE A 165 9.79 24.32 -2.03
C ILE A 165 10.78 23.43 -2.76
N GLY A 166 11.01 22.23 -2.23
CA GLY A 166 11.75 21.15 -2.89
C GLY A 166 10.83 20.16 -3.60
N VAL A 167 11.41 19.30 -4.43
CA VAL A 167 10.72 18.17 -5.07
C VAL A 167 11.63 16.94 -5.06
N LEU A 168 11.09 15.79 -4.68
CA LEU A 168 11.73 14.49 -4.84
C LEU A 168 11.00 13.67 -5.90
N THR A 169 11.69 12.70 -6.50
CA THR A 169 11.14 11.77 -7.48
C THR A 169 11.26 10.32 -7.04
N SER A 170 10.32 9.48 -7.47
CA SER A 170 10.38 8.02 -7.28
C SER A 170 9.71 7.25 -8.43
N ASP A 171 9.98 5.94 -8.46
CA ASP A 171 9.30 4.96 -9.31
C ASP A 171 8.17 4.21 -8.58
N SER A 172 7.94 4.55 -7.31
CA SER A 172 6.90 3.97 -6.46
C SER A 172 6.32 5.06 -5.55
N PRO A 173 5.02 5.02 -5.21
CA PRO A 173 4.43 5.99 -4.30
C PRO A 173 5.03 5.90 -2.89
N THR A 174 5.73 4.81 -2.54
CA THR A 174 6.35 4.65 -1.22
C THR A 174 7.86 4.82 -1.23
N GLY A 175 8.43 5.32 -2.33
CA GLY A 175 9.88 5.45 -2.49
C GLY A 175 10.56 4.17 -3.00
N PRO A 176 11.91 4.13 -3.01
CA PRO A 176 12.81 5.14 -2.47
C PRO A 176 12.75 6.46 -3.26
N TRP A 177 12.96 7.57 -2.56
CA TRP A 177 12.88 8.93 -3.11
C TRP A 177 14.28 9.49 -3.43
N LYS A 178 14.38 10.30 -4.47
CA LYS A 178 15.64 10.93 -4.93
C LYS A 178 15.41 12.41 -5.20
N ASP A 179 16.36 13.25 -4.80
CA ASP A 179 16.39 14.66 -5.18
C ASP A 179 16.98 14.79 -6.59
N PRO A 180 16.21 15.23 -7.59
CA PRO A 180 16.70 15.40 -8.95
C PRO A 180 17.35 16.77 -9.19
N LEU A 181 17.17 17.76 -8.30
CA LEU A 181 17.59 19.14 -8.52
C LEU A 181 18.83 19.50 -7.70
N GLY A 182 18.96 18.98 -6.48
CA GLY A 182 20.02 19.38 -5.55
C GLY A 182 19.82 20.79 -4.98
N HIS A 183 18.68 21.43 -5.24
CA HIS A 183 18.27 22.73 -4.71
C HIS A 183 16.74 22.86 -4.72
N ALA A 184 16.20 23.94 -4.15
CA ALA A 184 14.76 24.24 -4.18
C ALA A 184 14.25 24.43 -5.62
N LEU A 185 13.06 23.89 -5.91
CA LEU A 185 12.29 24.15 -7.14
C LEU A 185 11.78 25.60 -7.19
N VAL A 186 11.34 26.12 -6.04
CA VAL A 186 10.85 27.50 -5.89
C VAL A 186 11.48 28.13 -4.66
N ASN A 187 11.91 29.39 -4.74
CA ASN A 187 12.43 30.16 -3.62
C ASN A 187 12.11 31.67 -3.78
N LYS A 188 12.56 32.52 -2.86
CA LYS A 188 12.30 33.98 -2.90
C LYS A 188 12.89 34.69 -4.14
N ALA A 189 13.89 34.10 -4.80
CA ALA A 189 14.49 34.62 -6.03
C ALA A 189 13.72 34.19 -7.29
N THR A 190 12.79 33.23 -7.18
CA THR A 190 11.87 32.91 -8.27
C THR A 190 11.05 34.16 -8.65
N PRO A 191 10.87 34.46 -9.94
CA PRO A 191 10.11 35.64 -10.36
C PRO A 191 8.73 35.72 -9.70
N ASN A 192 8.35 36.91 -9.24
CA ASN A 192 7.10 37.18 -8.50
C ASN A 192 6.93 36.45 -7.15
N CYS A 193 8.01 35.97 -6.52
CA CYS A 193 7.96 35.31 -5.20
C CYS A 193 8.62 36.09 -4.05
N SER A 194 9.25 37.24 -4.32
CA SER A 194 10.02 37.99 -3.32
C SER A 194 9.19 38.59 -2.18
N ASN A 195 7.93 38.91 -2.43
CA ASN A 195 7.01 39.53 -1.45
C ASN A 195 6.14 38.52 -0.69
N ILE A 196 6.26 37.22 -0.97
CA ILE A 196 5.57 36.18 -0.19
C ILE A 196 6.13 36.24 1.24
N THR A 197 5.30 36.19 2.29
CA THR A 197 5.81 36.18 3.67
C THR A 197 6.38 34.81 4.01
N TRP A 198 5.57 33.76 3.88
CA TRP A 198 5.98 32.37 4.06
C TRP A 198 5.87 31.61 2.73
N LEU A 199 7.01 31.23 2.14
CA LEU A 199 7.05 30.47 0.90
C LEU A 199 7.13 28.98 1.25
N PHE A 200 5.95 28.39 1.47
CA PHE A 200 5.75 27.03 1.96
C PHE A 200 4.42 26.45 1.47
N ASP A 201 3.96 25.37 2.10
CA ASP A 201 2.66 24.74 1.90
C ASP A 201 2.31 24.52 0.42
N PRO A 202 3.14 23.73 -0.29
CA PRO A 202 2.87 23.38 -1.68
C PRO A 202 1.59 22.56 -1.79
N ALA A 203 0.86 22.75 -2.89
CA ALA A 203 -0.12 21.81 -3.39
C ALA A 203 0.06 21.64 -4.89
N VAL A 204 0.02 20.38 -5.34
CA VAL A 204 0.21 20.01 -6.73
C VAL A 204 -1.08 19.44 -7.28
N PHE A 205 -1.43 19.87 -8.49
CA PHE A 205 -2.62 19.43 -9.20
C PHE A 205 -2.24 19.07 -10.64
N ILE A 206 -2.73 17.92 -11.12
CA ILE A 206 -2.61 17.51 -12.52
C ILE A 206 -4.01 17.59 -13.12
N ASP A 207 -4.13 18.38 -14.17
CA ASP A 207 -5.36 18.61 -14.91
C ASP A 207 -5.63 17.46 -15.90
N ASP A 208 -6.86 17.39 -16.38
CA ASP A 208 -7.34 16.31 -17.27
C ASP A 208 -6.55 16.27 -18.61
N ASP A 209 -5.97 17.39 -19.03
CA ASP A 209 -5.13 17.50 -20.24
C ASP A 209 -3.67 17.08 -19.99
N GLY A 210 -3.31 16.71 -18.76
CA GLY A 210 -1.96 16.36 -18.33
C GLY A 210 -1.07 17.56 -17.99
N SER A 211 -1.55 18.79 -18.13
CA SER A 211 -0.90 19.98 -17.56
C SER A 211 -0.88 19.88 -16.05
N ALA A 212 0.17 20.38 -15.41
CA ALA A 212 0.28 20.36 -13.96
C ALA A 212 0.53 21.75 -13.41
N TYR A 213 0.06 21.97 -12.18
CA TYR A 213 0.09 23.26 -11.51
C TYR A 213 0.55 23.08 -10.07
N LEU A 214 1.35 24.03 -9.60
CA LEU A 214 1.81 24.11 -8.22
C LEU A 214 1.27 25.41 -7.62
N SER A 215 0.51 25.31 -6.54
CA SER A 215 0.10 26.44 -5.70
C SER A 215 0.84 26.42 -4.37
N PHE A 216 1.16 27.59 -3.83
CA PHE A 216 1.97 27.71 -2.62
C PHE A 216 1.93 29.12 -2.04
N GLY A 217 2.51 29.29 -0.86
CA GLY A 217 2.74 30.58 -0.23
C GLY A 217 1.68 30.95 0.81
N GLY A 218 1.95 32.02 1.54
CA GLY A 218 1.15 32.46 2.67
C GLY A 218 1.88 33.46 3.56
N GLY A 219 1.44 33.53 4.81
CA GLY A 219 1.79 34.53 5.80
C GLY A 219 1.11 35.87 5.54
N VAL A 220 1.05 36.69 6.58
CA VAL A 220 0.36 37.98 6.60
C VAL A 220 1.37 39.10 6.73
N PRO A 221 1.59 39.93 5.70
CA PRO A 221 2.34 41.16 5.84
C PRO A 221 1.63 42.12 6.80
N ASN A 222 2.41 42.94 7.53
CA ASN A 222 1.86 43.89 8.49
C ASN A 222 0.81 44.81 7.84
N GLY A 223 -0.36 44.95 8.47
CA GLY A 223 -1.46 45.78 8.00
C GLY A 223 -2.23 45.24 6.78
N GLN A 224 -1.94 44.02 6.31
CA GLN A 224 -2.55 43.46 5.09
C GLN A 224 -3.42 42.23 5.37
N ALA A 225 -3.95 42.09 6.59
CA ALA A 225 -4.69 40.90 7.01
C ALA A 225 -5.87 40.52 6.09
N ALA A 226 -6.61 41.50 5.53
CA ALA A 226 -7.74 41.21 4.64
C ALA A 226 -7.31 40.71 3.24
N HIS A 227 -6.21 41.24 2.70
CA HIS A 227 -5.69 40.87 1.39
C HIS A 227 -4.16 40.73 1.40
N PRO A 228 -3.62 39.65 1.99
CA PRO A 228 -2.17 39.46 2.10
C PRO A 228 -1.46 39.34 0.76
N LYS A 229 -2.14 38.81 -0.28
CA LYS A 229 -1.59 38.61 -1.63
C LYS A 229 -0.29 37.79 -1.65
N THR A 230 -0.18 36.86 -0.70
CA THR A 230 1.02 36.06 -0.46
C THR A 230 0.98 34.65 -1.06
N SER A 231 -0.15 34.19 -1.61
CA SER A 231 -0.20 32.92 -2.34
C SER A 231 0.04 33.06 -3.84
N ARG A 232 0.50 31.97 -4.45
CA ARG A 232 0.83 31.85 -5.85
C ARG A 232 0.28 30.57 -6.45
N VAL A 233 0.11 30.59 -7.76
CA VAL A 233 -0.04 29.40 -8.60
C VAL A 233 0.82 29.51 -9.85
N VAL A 234 1.42 28.42 -10.27
CA VAL A 234 2.29 28.36 -11.45
C VAL A 234 2.08 27.06 -12.21
N LYS A 235 2.17 27.10 -13.54
CA LYS A 235 2.21 25.88 -14.35
C LYS A 235 3.58 25.21 -14.20
N LEU A 236 3.60 23.91 -13.97
CA LEU A 236 4.81 23.09 -13.97
C LEU A 236 5.19 22.68 -15.40
N GLY A 237 6.48 22.43 -15.61
CA GLY A 237 6.98 21.77 -16.80
C GLY A 237 6.44 20.35 -16.94
N ALA A 238 6.52 19.80 -18.15
CA ALA A 238 6.04 18.44 -18.42
C ALA A 238 6.77 17.36 -17.58
N ASP A 239 7.98 17.67 -17.11
CA ASP A 239 8.83 16.85 -16.24
C ASP A 239 8.45 16.90 -14.76
N MET A 240 7.52 17.78 -14.36
CA MET A 240 7.06 18.03 -12.99
C MET A 240 8.14 18.56 -12.03
N ILE A 241 9.37 18.82 -12.50
CA ILE A 241 10.52 19.26 -11.71
C ILE A 241 11.08 20.62 -12.20
N SER A 242 10.30 21.33 -13.02
CA SER A 242 10.61 22.66 -13.52
C SER A 242 9.34 23.52 -13.56
N LEU A 243 9.49 24.84 -13.65
CA LEU A 243 8.36 25.77 -13.85
C LEU A 243 8.20 26.09 -15.34
N ALA A 244 6.96 26.09 -15.83
CA ALA A 244 6.59 26.46 -17.20
C ALA A 244 5.84 27.81 -17.25
N GLY A 245 6.22 28.74 -16.37
CA GLY A 245 5.66 30.08 -16.30
C GLY A 245 6.13 30.85 -15.08
N THR A 246 5.76 32.12 -15.00
CA THR A 246 5.95 32.93 -13.80
C THR A 246 4.82 32.67 -12.82
N PRO A 247 5.11 32.41 -11.53
CA PRO A 247 4.09 32.34 -10.49
C PRO A 247 3.15 33.54 -10.51
N THR A 248 1.84 33.28 -10.52
CA THR A 248 0.78 34.29 -10.55
C THR A 248 0.17 34.43 -9.16
N THR A 249 -0.07 35.67 -8.73
CA THR A 249 -0.71 35.96 -7.43
C THR A 249 -2.17 35.52 -7.41
N ILE A 250 -2.57 34.80 -6.35
CA ILE A 250 -3.97 34.60 -6.01
C ILE A 250 -4.32 35.59 -4.89
N ASP A 251 -5.26 36.50 -5.15
CA ASP A 251 -5.76 37.44 -4.13
C ASP A 251 -6.83 36.78 -3.27
N ALA A 252 -6.40 35.82 -2.45
CA ALA A 252 -7.26 35.08 -1.55
C ALA A 252 -7.54 35.90 -0.27
N PRO A 253 -8.82 36.21 0.03
CA PRO A 253 -9.15 37.06 1.17
C PRO A 253 -8.76 36.37 2.48
N TYR A 254 -8.03 37.10 3.31
CA TYR A 254 -7.54 36.63 4.61
C TYR A 254 -6.67 35.37 4.59
N ILE A 255 -5.95 35.09 3.51
CA ILE A 255 -5.09 33.90 3.45
C ILE A 255 -4.01 33.89 4.55
N LEU A 256 -3.77 32.71 5.12
CA LEU A 256 -2.61 32.43 5.98
C LEU A 256 -1.68 31.41 5.32
N GLU A 257 -2.19 30.25 4.93
CA GLU A 257 -1.36 29.09 4.55
C GLU A 257 -2.20 28.00 3.85
N ASP A 258 -1.67 26.78 3.74
CA ASP A 258 -2.42 25.57 3.39
C ASP A 258 -3.11 25.64 2.01
N SER A 259 -2.35 25.96 0.97
CA SER A 259 -2.89 26.00 -0.39
C SER A 259 -3.42 24.63 -0.81
N GLY A 260 -4.52 24.61 -1.57
CA GLY A 260 -5.05 23.43 -2.24
C GLY A 260 -5.60 23.80 -3.63
N LEU A 261 -5.55 22.85 -4.57
CA LEU A 261 -6.08 23.04 -5.92
C LEU A 261 -6.72 21.74 -6.42
N ASN A 262 -8.00 21.82 -6.76
CA ASN A 262 -8.79 20.70 -7.27
C ASN A 262 -9.66 21.13 -8.45
N LYS A 263 -10.24 20.16 -9.17
CA LYS A 263 -11.15 20.40 -10.29
C LYS A 263 -12.33 19.45 -10.26
N ASP A 264 -13.52 19.96 -10.59
CA ASP A 264 -14.70 19.15 -10.89
C ASP A 264 -15.45 19.77 -12.07
N GLY A 265 -15.67 18.97 -13.13
CA GLY A 265 -16.15 19.48 -14.41
C GLY A 265 -15.22 20.56 -14.97
N ASN A 266 -15.76 21.73 -15.31
CA ASN A 266 -14.99 22.87 -15.84
C ASN A 266 -14.58 23.88 -14.75
N THR A 267 -14.78 23.56 -13.47
CA THR A 267 -14.51 24.50 -12.36
C THR A 267 -13.25 24.06 -11.61
N TYR A 268 -12.31 25.00 -11.46
CA TYR A 268 -11.15 24.87 -10.59
C TYR A 268 -11.47 25.48 -9.22
N TYR A 269 -11.03 24.81 -8.17
CA TYR A 269 -11.25 25.18 -6.78
C TYR A 269 -9.90 25.42 -6.11
N TYR A 270 -9.62 26.68 -5.75
CA TYR A 270 -8.48 27.00 -4.90
C TYR A 270 -8.96 27.06 -3.45
N THR A 271 -8.40 26.23 -2.59
CA THR A 271 -8.70 26.17 -1.16
C THR A 271 -7.51 26.64 -0.33
N TYR A 272 -7.75 27.21 0.84
CA TYR A 272 -6.71 27.75 1.72
C TYR A 272 -7.16 27.91 3.16
N CYS A 273 -6.22 27.95 4.11
CA CYS A 273 -6.51 28.28 5.50
C CYS A 273 -6.49 29.80 5.72
N THR A 274 -7.50 30.33 6.41
CA THR A 274 -7.62 31.76 6.71
C THR A 274 -6.84 32.16 7.96
N ASN A 275 -6.42 33.41 8.04
CA ASN A 275 -5.64 33.93 9.15
C ASN A 275 -6.46 34.15 10.43
N TRP A 276 -5.72 34.45 11.50
CA TRP A 276 -6.21 34.63 12.87
C TRP A 276 -6.79 36.03 13.17
N GLU A 277 -6.81 36.93 12.20
CA GLU A 277 -7.35 38.28 12.41
C GLU A 277 -8.86 38.19 12.76
N SER A 278 -9.37 39.12 13.59
CA SER A 278 -10.80 39.13 13.89
C SER A 278 -11.63 39.58 12.68
N ARG A 279 -12.88 39.13 12.56
CA ARG A 279 -13.81 39.53 11.50
C ARG A 279 -14.95 40.36 12.07
N SER A 280 -15.26 41.47 11.40
CA SER A 280 -16.42 42.31 11.72
C SER A 280 -17.55 42.14 10.70
N ASN A 281 -17.24 41.76 9.44
CA ASN A 281 -18.27 41.56 8.42
C ASN A 281 -18.65 40.08 8.31
N SER A 282 -19.95 39.82 8.23
CA SER A 282 -20.50 38.48 8.06
C SER A 282 -20.21 37.85 6.70
N SER A 283 -19.80 38.65 5.71
CA SER A 283 -19.36 38.21 4.38
C SER A 283 -17.90 37.74 4.35
N ASP A 284 -17.11 38.04 5.38
CA ASP A 284 -15.71 37.64 5.45
C ASP A 284 -15.60 36.14 5.79
N PRO A 285 -14.55 35.45 5.31
CA PRO A 285 -14.30 34.08 5.72
C PRO A 285 -14.07 34.00 7.24
N GLY A 286 -14.49 32.88 7.85
CA GLY A 286 -14.23 32.57 9.25
C GLY A 286 -12.73 32.55 9.59
N VAL A 287 -12.42 32.52 10.89
CA VAL A 287 -11.04 32.60 11.42
C VAL A 287 -10.44 31.21 11.55
N ALA A 288 -9.24 31.00 10.99
CA ALA A 288 -8.56 29.70 10.95
C ALA A 288 -9.45 28.55 10.42
N GLU A 289 -10.25 28.87 9.39
CA GLU A 289 -11.12 27.94 8.66
C GLU A 289 -10.54 27.71 7.26
N ILE A 290 -10.89 26.58 6.66
CA ILE A 290 -10.58 26.34 5.25
C ILE A 290 -11.61 27.06 4.40
N ALA A 291 -11.15 28.03 3.62
CA ALA A 291 -11.90 28.79 2.63
C ALA A 291 -11.72 28.21 1.23
N TYR A 292 -12.61 28.57 0.31
CA TYR A 292 -12.43 28.22 -1.11
C TYR A 292 -12.85 29.33 -2.07
N MET A 293 -12.23 29.31 -3.23
CA MET A 293 -12.50 30.17 -4.38
C MET A 293 -12.64 29.33 -5.65
N THR A 294 -13.36 29.82 -6.65
CA THR A 294 -13.57 29.12 -7.92
C THR A 294 -13.08 29.92 -9.12
N SER A 295 -12.63 29.25 -10.17
CA SER A 295 -12.22 29.81 -11.46
C SER A 295 -12.57 28.85 -12.61
N ASN A 296 -12.64 29.36 -13.84
CA ASN A 296 -12.70 28.55 -15.07
C ASN A 296 -11.30 28.27 -15.66
N SER A 297 -10.25 28.70 -14.95
CA SER A 297 -8.83 28.52 -15.31
C SER A 297 -8.03 28.13 -14.07
N PRO A 298 -7.06 27.21 -14.18
CA PRO A 298 -6.26 26.73 -13.05
C PRO A 298 -5.37 27.82 -12.44
N THR A 299 -5.11 28.90 -13.16
CA THR A 299 -4.32 30.05 -12.67
C THR A 299 -5.17 31.28 -12.36
N GLY A 300 -6.49 31.12 -12.27
CA GLY A 300 -7.42 32.20 -12.00
C GLY A 300 -7.84 33.02 -13.23
N PRO A 301 -8.54 34.15 -13.04
CA PRO A 301 -8.84 34.76 -11.74
C PRO A 301 -9.84 33.94 -10.90
N PHE A 302 -9.57 33.84 -9.59
CA PHE A 302 -10.42 33.12 -8.64
C PHE A 302 -11.42 34.05 -7.94
N THR A 303 -12.62 33.55 -7.64
CA THR A 303 -13.66 34.26 -6.88
C THR A 303 -14.02 33.50 -5.62
N TYR A 304 -13.98 34.14 -4.45
CA TYR A 304 -14.34 33.55 -3.16
C TYR A 304 -15.78 33.02 -3.10
N LYS A 305 -15.99 31.88 -2.42
CA LYS A 305 -17.29 31.18 -2.35
C LYS A 305 -17.74 30.74 -0.95
N GLY A 306 -16.91 30.85 0.08
CA GLY A 306 -17.27 30.46 1.45
C GLY A 306 -16.18 29.68 2.16
N THR A 307 -16.51 29.11 3.33
CA THR A 307 -15.67 28.17 4.08
C THR A 307 -16.23 26.76 4.02
N ILE A 308 -15.34 25.77 4.05
CA ILE A 308 -15.64 24.34 3.86
C ILE A 308 -15.20 23.48 5.05
N LEU A 309 -14.37 23.97 5.96
CA LEU A 309 -13.99 23.24 7.17
C LEU A 309 -13.68 24.24 8.28
N LYS A 310 -14.36 24.12 9.42
CA LYS A 310 -14.06 24.97 10.58
C LYS A 310 -12.73 24.58 11.23
N ASN A 311 -12.20 25.43 12.09
CA ASN A 311 -11.02 25.09 12.88
C ASN A 311 -11.24 23.76 13.66
N PRO A 312 -10.24 22.85 13.75
CA PRO A 312 -10.36 21.59 14.48
C PRO A 312 -10.85 21.74 15.93
N GLY A 313 -10.56 22.88 16.57
CA GLY A 313 -11.04 23.21 17.91
C GLY A 313 -12.56 23.26 18.04
N LYS A 314 -13.30 23.51 16.95
CA LYS A 314 -14.77 23.49 16.93
C LYS A 314 -15.37 22.08 17.03
N TYR A 315 -14.62 21.06 16.62
CA TYR A 315 -15.09 19.68 16.61
C TYR A 315 -14.51 18.87 17.77
N PHE A 316 -13.25 19.11 18.12
CA PHE A 316 -12.48 18.28 19.04
C PHE A 316 -12.03 18.99 20.32
N GLY A 317 -12.32 20.29 20.46
CA GLY A 317 -11.89 21.09 21.60
C GLY A 317 -10.40 21.45 21.62
N CYS A 318 -9.65 21.11 20.56
CA CYS A 318 -8.22 21.40 20.42
C CYS A 318 -7.97 22.41 19.30
N TYR A 319 -7.81 23.69 19.67
CA TYR A 319 -7.55 24.77 18.72
C TYR A 319 -6.07 24.78 18.30
N GLY A 320 -5.83 24.90 17.00
CA GLY A 320 -4.50 24.94 16.39
C GLY A 320 -4.60 25.48 14.96
N ASN A 321 -3.52 25.38 14.20
CA ASN A 321 -3.60 25.62 12.76
C ASN A 321 -4.55 24.62 12.08
N ASN A 322 -4.97 24.97 10.87
CA ASN A 322 -5.82 24.14 10.04
C ASN A 322 -5.07 23.89 8.74
N HIS A 323 -4.90 22.62 8.38
CA HIS A 323 -4.25 22.20 7.15
C HIS A 323 -5.07 21.08 6.52
N HIS A 324 -5.24 21.08 5.21
CA HIS A 324 -6.12 20.16 4.52
C HIS A 324 -5.60 19.74 3.14
N SER A 325 -6.16 18.65 2.62
CA SER A 325 -6.02 18.27 1.22
C SER A 325 -7.25 17.48 0.77
N ILE A 326 -7.68 17.70 -0.47
CA ILE A 326 -8.90 17.11 -1.02
C ILE A 326 -8.55 16.10 -2.11
N VAL A 327 -9.19 14.94 -2.08
CA VAL A 327 -9.02 13.89 -3.10
C VAL A 327 -10.37 13.30 -3.52
N LYS A 328 -10.46 12.96 -4.81
CA LYS A 328 -11.54 12.13 -5.33
C LYS A 328 -11.10 10.67 -5.30
N PHE A 329 -11.84 9.83 -4.59
CA PHE A 329 -11.56 8.39 -4.50
C PHE A 329 -12.86 7.61 -4.69
N LYS A 330 -12.85 6.60 -5.58
CA LYS A 330 -14.03 5.77 -5.89
C LYS A 330 -15.31 6.59 -6.08
N ASN A 331 -15.23 7.64 -6.90
CA ASN A 331 -16.33 8.57 -7.24
C ASN A 331 -16.88 9.44 -6.10
N LYS A 332 -16.21 9.48 -4.95
CA LYS A 332 -16.55 10.36 -3.82
C LYS A 332 -15.42 11.32 -3.52
N TRP A 333 -15.75 12.47 -2.94
CA TRP A 333 -14.77 13.46 -2.52
C TRP A 333 -14.53 13.36 -1.02
N TYR A 334 -13.27 13.51 -0.62
CA TYR A 334 -12.85 13.44 0.77
C TYR A 334 -11.95 14.62 1.09
N ILE A 335 -12.07 15.14 2.31
CA ILE A 335 -11.16 16.12 2.87
C ILE A 335 -10.33 15.44 3.96
N PHE A 336 -9.02 15.44 3.76
CA PHE A 336 -8.05 15.11 4.78
C PHE A 336 -7.67 16.40 5.49
N TYR A 337 -7.53 16.35 6.81
CA TYR A 337 -7.11 17.48 7.62
C TYR A 337 -6.42 16.98 8.88
N HIS A 338 -5.87 17.85 9.72
CA HIS A 338 -5.26 17.41 10.98
C HIS A 338 -6.00 17.92 12.22
N SER A 339 -5.72 17.31 13.37
CA SER A 339 -6.16 17.80 14.68
C SER A 339 -5.17 17.37 15.76
N GLN A 340 -5.26 17.97 16.95
CA GLN A 340 -4.50 17.59 18.15
C GLN A 340 -5.26 16.58 19.04
N TRP A 341 -6.28 15.90 18.50
CA TRP A 341 -7.11 15.00 19.30
C TRP A 341 -6.30 13.83 19.88
N LEU A 342 -5.37 13.26 19.11
CA LEU A 342 -4.57 12.12 19.56
C LEU A 342 -3.69 12.48 20.75
N GLU A 343 -2.97 13.61 20.68
CA GLU A 343 -2.10 14.01 21.78
C GLU A 343 -2.88 14.29 23.07
N ASN A 344 -4.10 14.81 22.97
CA ASN A 344 -4.99 15.02 24.12
C ASN A 344 -5.36 13.68 24.76
N LYS A 345 -5.64 12.64 23.94
CA LYS A 345 -5.88 11.27 24.42
C LYS A 345 -4.64 10.61 25.02
N MET A 346 -3.45 11.04 24.59
CA MET A 346 -2.16 10.62 25.14
C MET A 346 -1.79 11.41 26.41
N GLY A 347 -2.46 12.54 26.69
CA GLY A 347 -2.18 13.40 27.84
C GLY A 347 -1.06 14.41 27.63
N THR A 348 -0.62 14.62 26.38
CA THR A 348 0.52 15.48 26.07
C THR A 348 0.12 16.96 25.96
N ASN A 349 -0.85 17.29 25.10
CA ASN A 349 -1.37 18.66 24.88
C ASN A 349 -0.27 19.71 24.58
N LYS A 350 0.58 19.44 23.57
CA LYS A 350 1.77 20.24 23.22
C LYS A 350 1.84 20.65 21.74
N GLY A 351 0.83 20.39 20.92
CA GLY A 351 0.77 20.78 19.52
C GLY A 351 1.13 19.68 18.51
N TYR A 352 1.08 18.41 18.90
CA TYR A 352 1.32 17.27 18.02
C TYR A 352 0.04 16.82 17.32
N ARG A 353 0.06 16.78 15.99
CA ARG A 353 -1.15 16.68 15.15
C ARG A 353 -1.27 15.31 14.47
N SER A 354 -2.49 14.88 14.24
CA SER A 354 -2.82 13.61 13.57
C SER A 354 -3.84 13.83 12.47
N ALA A 355 -3.64 13.13 11.36
CA ALA A 355 -4.48 13.17 10.18
C ALA A 355 -5.86 12.55 10.47
N GLN A 356 -6.87 13.22 9.93
CA GLN A 356 -8.29 12.92 9.98
C GLN A 356 -8.81 12.90 8.54
N VAL A 357 -9.93 12.20 8.30
CA VAL A 357 -10.62 12.22 7.01
C VAL A 357 -12.13 12.20 7.20
N ASP A 358 -12.83 13.03 6.42
CA ASP A 358 -14.29 13.05 6.32
C ASP A 358 -14.75 13.21 4.86
N GLU A 359 -15.95 12.74 4.54
CA GLU A 359 -16.54 12.85 3.20
C GLU A 359 -17.06 14.28 2.96
N ILE A 360 -16.83 14.80 1.75
CA ILE A 360 -17.42 16.06 1.27
C ILE A 360 -18.11 15.83 -0.07
N ASN A 361 -18.96 16.76 -0.47
CA ASN A 361 -19.56 16.79 -1.79
C ASN A 361 -19.08 18.01 -2.56
N ILE A 362 -18.59 17.78 -3.77
CA ILE A 362 -18.32 18.84 -4.75
C ILE A 362 -19.30 18.64 -5.89
N SER A 363 -20.12 19.65 -6.16
CA SER A 363 -21.07 19.63 -7.28
C SER A 363 -21.48 21.05 -7.65
N ASN A 364 -21.73 21.30 -8.94
CA ASN A 364 -22.28 22.56 -9.45
C ASN A 364 -21.53 23.81 -8.95
N GLY A 365 -20.19 23.78 -8.96
CA GLY A 365 -19.38 24.93 -8.54
C GLY A 365 -19.33 25.16 -7.03
N LYS A 366 -19.87 24.24 -6.20
CA LYS A 366 -19.91 24.37 -4.74
C LYS A 366 -19.27 23.16 -4.05
N ILE A 367 -18.66 23.43 -2.90
CA ILE A 367 -18.17 22.42 -1.96
C ILE A 367 -19.07 22.47 -0.72
N SER A 368 -19.61 21.33 -0.29
CA SER A 368 -20.35 21.24 0.96
C SER A 368 -19.40 21.38 2.16
N PRO A 369 -19.77 22.13 3.21
CA PRO A 369 -18.96 22.16 4.42
C PRO A 369 -18.80 20.78 5.05
N ALA A 370 -17.56 20.41 5.34
CA ALA A 370 -17.17 19.24 6.09
C ALA A 370 -17.51 19.40 7.58
N THR A 371 -17.79 18.28 8.22
CA THR A 371 -17.88 18.18 9.68
C THR A 371 -16.79 17.23 10.13
N GLY A 372 -15.88 17.71 10.99
CA GLY A 372 -14.86 16.82 11.53
C GLY A 372 -15.48 15.81 12.49
N THR A 373 -15.25 14.52 12.26
CA THR A 373 -15.82 13.45 13.10
C THR A 373 -14.77 12.47 13.61
N LEU A 374 -15.05 11.80 14.74
CA LEU A 374 -14.24 10.66 15.20
C LEU A 374 -14.67 9.35 14.55
N THR A 375 -15.93 9.24 14.12
CA THR A 375 -16.40 8.10 13.32
C THR A 375 -15.64 8.02 11.99
N GLY A 376 -15.29 9.17 11.42
CA GLY A 376 -14.61 9.28 10.13
C GLY A 376 -15.44 8.73 8.98
N VAL A 377 -14.76 8.31 7.92
CA VAL A 377 -15.38 7.74 6.72
C VAL A 377 -15.77 6.28 6.95
N ALA A 378 -16.96 5.91 6.48
CA ALA A 378 -17.39 4.52 6.46
C ALA A 378 -16.51 3.69 5.51
N GLN A 379 -16.12 2.50 5.95
CA GLN A 379 -15.28 1.60 5.15
C GLN A 379 -15.93 1.29 3.79
N THR A 380 -15.20 1.54 2.71
CA THR A 380 -15.76 1.51 1.34
C THR A 380 -15.77 0.10 0.71
N LYS A 381 -15.06 -0.86 1.29
CA LYS A 381 -15.10 -2.29 0.93
C LYS A 381 -14.58 -3.14 2.08
N ASP A 382 -15.00 -4.40 2.13
CA ASP A 382 -14.42 -5.36 3.06
C ASP A 382 -12.95 -5.64 2.70
N LEU A 383 -12.12 -5.79 3.71
CA LEU A 383 -10.76 -6.28 3.55
C LEU A 383 -10.81 -7.80 3.27
N ASN A 384 -10.06 -8.25 2.28
CA ASN A 384 -10.00 -9.67 1.91
C ASN A 384 -8.97 -10.41 2.79
N PRO A 385 -9.40 -11.30 3.72
CA PRO A 385 -8.46 -12.05 4.56
C PRO A 385 -7.67 -13.10 3.77
N TYR A 386 -8.11 -13.46 2.57
CA TYR A 386 -7.54 -14.54 1.76
C TYR A 386 -6.44 -14.07 0.79
N THR A 387 -6.05 -12.79 0.87
CA THR A 387 -4.85 -12.26 0.22
C THR A 387 -3.78 -11.97 1.28
N LEU A 388 -2.54 -11.77 0.83
CA LEU A 388 -1.49 -11.32 1.74
C LEU A 388 -1.81 -9.92 2.26
N ASN A 389 -1.93 -9.78 3.58
CA ASN A 389 -2.15 -8.50 4.25
C ASN A 389 -0.94 -8.18 5.11
N GLN A 390 -0.34 -6.99 4.92
CA GLN A 390 0.73 -6.54 5.81
C GLN A 390 0.18 -6.32 7.22
N MET A 391 0.94 -6.69 8.24
CA MET A 391 0.54 -6.46 9.63
C MET A 391 0.42 -4.96 9.95
N SER A 392 1.17 -4.13 9.22
CA SER A 392 1.09 -2.67 9.29
C SER A 392 -0.18 -2.09 8.67
N THR A 393 -1.07 -2.91 8.10
CA THR A 393 -2.41 -2.52 7.64
C THR A 393 -3.42 -2.68 8.77
N MET A 394 -3.85 -1.57 9.34
CA MET A 394 -4.62 -1.55 10.59
C MET A 394 -5.65 -0.43 10.63
N ALA A 395 -6.74 -0.66 11.36
CA ALA A 395 -7.71 0.37 11.75
C ALA A 395 -7.45 0.84 13.20
N TRP A 396 -6.98 -0.08 14.05
CA TRP A 396 -6.70 0.12 15.46
C TRP A 396 -5.44 -0.63 15.88
N GLN A 397 -4.78 -0.15 16.94
CA GLN A 397 -3.67 -0.84 17.58
C GLN A 397 -3.52 -0.41 19.04
N GLY A 398 -2.80 -1.22 19.81
CA GLY A 398 -2.30 -0.84 21.13
C GLY A 398 -0.85 -1.31 21.33
N GLY A 399 0.03 -0.37 21.70
CA GLY A 399 1.40 -0.62 22.16
C GLY A 399 2.42 -1.02 21.09
N ILE A 400 2.04 -1.11 19.81
CA ILE A 400 2.93 -1.60 18.75
C ILE A 400 3.95 -0.56 18.29
N LYS A 401 4.96 -1.02 17.55
CA LYS A 401 5.88 -0.16 16.80
C LYS A 401 6.01 -0.66 15.37
N VAL A 402 5.82 0.23 14.39
CA VAL A 402 6.05 -0.06 12.96
C VAL A 402 7.49 0.32 12.59
N GLN A 403 8.17 -0.52 11.81
CA GLN A 403 9.50 -0.24 11.28
C GLN A 403 9.61 -0.60 9.78
N GLY A 404 10.63 -0.05 9.12
CA GLY A 404 10.85 -0.20 7.68
C GLY A 404 10.38 1.03 6.88
N LEU A 405 10.61 0.98 5.57
CA LEU A 405 10.19 2.00 4.59
C LEU A 405 9.68 1.30 3.33
N GLY A 406 8.47 1.64 2.90
CA GLY A 406 7.75 0.98 1.80
C GLY A 406 7.16 -0.36 2.23
N ASN A 407 8.03 -1.36 2.46
CA ASN A 407 7.66 -2.61 3.12
C ASN A 407 7.96 -2.50 4.61
N THR A 408 6.94 -2.69 5.45
CA THR A 408 7.05 -2.49 6.90
C THR A 408 6.60 -3.73 7.66
N ASP A 409 7.15 -3.88 8.86
CA ASP A 409 6.77 -4.91 9.81
C ASP A 409 6.41 -4.28 11.17
N VAL A 410 5.76 -5.08 12.03
CA VAL A 410 5.19 -4.61 13.30
C VAL A 410 5.83 -5.35 14.45
N GLN A 411 6.50 -4.62 15.33
CA GLN A 411 7.00 -5.12 16.60
C GLN A 411 5.88 -5.11 17.65
N MET A 412 5.74 -6.24 18.34
CA MET A 412 4.72 -6.45 19.37
C MET A 412 5.35 -7.11 20.59
N SER A 413 5.05 -6.61 21.79
CA SER A 413 5.35 -7.24 23.07
C SER A 413 4.10 -7.89 23.67
N ALA A 414 4.25 -8.55 24.82
CA ALA A 414 3.13 -9.13 25.56
C ALA A 414 2.00 -8.09 25.77
N GLY A 415 0.80 -8.42 25.33
CA GLY A 415 -0.40 -7.57 25.45
C GLY A 415 -0.57 -6.53 24.35
N ASN A 416 0.42 -6.34 23.48
CA ASN A 416 0.27 -5.51 22.30
C ASN A 416 -0.67 -6.16 21.30
N TRP A 417 -1.37 -5.33 20.53
CA TRP A 417 -2.37 -5.82 19.59
C TRP A 417 -2.54 -4.93 18.36
N VAL A 418 -2.98 -5.55 17.27
CA VAL A 418 -3.39 -4.90 16.02
C VAL A 418 -4.82 -5.31 15.71
N GLY A 419 -5.63 -4.36 15.23
CA GLY A 419 -7.03 -4.54 14.86
C GLY A 419 -7.30 -4.06 13.43
N VAL A 420 -8.09 -4.84 12.69
CA VAL A 420 -8.46 -4.60 11.29
C VAL A 420 -9.98 -4.56 11.18
N SER A 421 -10.51 -3.58 10.45
CA SER A 421 -11.94 -3.35 10.27
C SER A 421 -12.50 -4.12 9.07
N ASN A 422 -13.76 -4.58 9.22
CA ASN A 422 -14.58 -5.31 8.25
C ASN A 422 -13.79 -6.26 7.33
N VAL A 423 -13.32 -7.35 7.91
CA VAL A 423 -12.65 -8.44 7.21
C VAL A 423 -13.72 -9.43 6.71
N GLY A 424 -13.80 -9.61 5.40
CA GLY A 424 -14.82 -10.42 4.72
C GLY A 424 -14.47 -11.91 4.65
N PHE A 425 -14.84 -12.68 5.66
CA PHE A 425 -14.58 -14.13 5.75
C PHE A 425 -15.57 -14.99 4.95
N GLY A 426 -16.70 -14.45 4.49
CA GLY A 426 -17.71 -15.24 3.76
C GLY A 426 -18.16 -16.48 4.56
N THR A 427 -17.97 -17.68 4.02
CA THR A 427 -18.32 -18.95 4.67
C THR A 427 -17.30 -19.42 5.72
N GLY A 428 -16.18 -18.71 5.85
CA GLY A 428 -15.20 -18.91 6.91
C GLY A 428 -13.87 -19.52 6.46
N PRO A 429 -12.79 -19.26 7.22
CA PRO A 429 -11.46 -19.78 6.95
C PRO A 429 -11.23 -21.18 7.54
N ALA A 430 -10.19 -21.85 7.05
CA ALA A 430 -9.63 -23.07 7.63
C ALA A 430 -8.46 -22.78 8.57
N SER A 431 -7.52 -21.97 8.08
CA SER A 431 -6.30 -21.63 8.79
C SER A 431 -5.91 -20.17 8.56
N ILE A 432 -5.00 -19.70 9.38
CA ILE A 432 -4.26 -18.45 9.20
C ILE A 432 -2.77 -18.79 9.14
N THR A 433 -2.05 -18.11 8.25
CA THR A 433 -0.59 -18.12 8.17
C THR A 433 -0.07 -16.71 8.45
N MET A 434 0.99 -16.60 9.25
CA MET A 434 1.70 -15.36 9.53
C MET A 434 3.18 -15.51 9.22
N LYS A 435 3.77 -14.50 8.59
CA LYS A 435 5.23 -14.36 8.48
C LYS A 435 5.74 -13.58 9.68
N VAL A 436 6.46 -14.24 10.57
CA VAL A 436 6.78 -13.72 11.91
C VAL A 436 8.15 -14.21 12.40
N SER A 437 8.81 -13.43 13.24
CA SER A 437 10.01 -13.83 13.99
C SER A 437 9.85 -13.55 15.49
N SER A 438 10.52 -14.33 16.34
CA SER A 438 10.61 -14.05 17.77
C SER A 438 11.93 -14.56 18.35
N GLN A 439 12.52 -13.78 19.26
CA GLN A 439 13.74 -14.16 19.97
C GLN A 439 13.51 -15.32 20.95
N LYS A 440 12.37 -15.34 21.64
CA LYS A 440 12.07 -16.30 22.72
C LYS A 440 10.85 -17.18 22.42
N GLY A 441 10.25 -17.02 21.25
CA GLY A 441 8.93 -17.55 20.94
C GLY A 441 7.81 -16.67 21.49
N SER A 442 6.65 -16.75 20.86
CA SER A 442 5.44 -16.02 21.23
C SER A 442 4.20 -16.83 20.84
N VAL A 443 3.06 -16.49 21.39
CA VAL A 443 1.75 -16.96 20.90
C VAL A 443 0.95 -15.74 20.49
N ILE A 444 0.39 -15.76 19.28
CA ILE A 444 -0.50 -14.70 18.80
C ILE A 444 -1.94 -15.21 18.87
N LYS A 445 -2.74 -14.60 19.74
CA LYS A 445 -4.19 -14.83 19.83
C LYS A 445 -4.88 -14.18 18.64
N VAL A 446 -5.72 -14.93 17.95
CA VAL A 446 -6.62 -14.42 16.90
C VAL A 446 -8.04 -14.35 17.47
N CYS A 447 -8.67 -13.18 17.48
CA CYS A 447 -10.05 -13.00 17.95
C CYS A 447 -10.80 -11.96 17.10
N THR A 448 -12.13 -11.95 17.18
CA THR A 448 -12.96 -10.98 16.45
C THR A 448 -13.64 -9.99 17.38
N ASP A 449 -14.04 -8.86 16.81
CA ASP A 449 -14.91 -7.83 17.39
C ASP A 449 -14.30 -7.02 18.55
N ASN A 450 -13.45 -7.62 19.38
CA ASN A 450 -12.66 -6.95 20.42
C ASN A 450 -11.35 -7.72 20.72
N PRO A 451 -10.21 -7.05 21.01
CA PRO A 451 -8.98 -7.72 21.40
C PRO A 451 -9.07 -8.50 22.71
N SER A 452 -10.04 -8.21 23.59
CA SER A 452 -10.27 -8.98 24.83
C SER A 452 -11.12 -10.23 24.64
N ASN A 453 -11.78 -10.38 23.49
CA ASN A 453 -12.66 -11.52 23.24
C ASN A 453 -11.90 -12.85 23.24
N LYS A 454 -12.67 -13.93 23.41
CA LYS A 454 -12.17 -15.30 23.35
C LYS A 454 -11.46 -15.55 22.02
N ALA A 455 -10.37 -16.31 22.08
CA ALA A 455 -9.63 -16.71 20.90
C ALA A 455 -10.46 -17.62 19.98
N LEU A 456 -10.28 -17.42 18.68
CA LEU A 456 -10.76 -18.29 17.60
C LEU A 456 -9.64 -19.24 17.12
N GLY A 457 -8.40 -18.92 17.46
CA GLY A 457 -7.21 -19.75 17.28
C GLY A 457 -5.97 -19.05 17.85
N TYR A 458 -4.87 -19.80 17.93
CA TYR A 458 -3.58 -19.34 18.44
C TYR A 458 -2.47 -19.68 17.45
N VAL A 459 -1.73 -18.67 16.99
CA VAL A 459 -0.55 -18.85 16.14
C VAL A 459 0.68 -18.99 17.05
N VAL A 460 1.27 -20.18 17.08
CA VAL A 460 2.39 -20.52 17.98
C VAL A 460 3.71 -20.25 17.29
N VAL A 461 4.37 -19.15 17.66
CA VAL A 461 5.63 -18.69 17.06
C VAL A 461 6.81 -19.32 17.80
N PRO A 462 7.63 -20.15 17.13
CA PRO A 462 8.83 -20.69 17.74
C PRO A 462 9.91 -19.61 17.93
N PRO A 463 10.92 -19.85 18.79
CA PRO A 463 12.11 -19.01 18.84
C PRO A 463 12.89 -19.13 17.53
N THR A 464 12.92 -18.06 16.73
CA THR A 464 13.64 -17.99 15.44
C THR A 464 14.71 -16.91 15.41
N GLY A 465 14.96 -16.24 16.55
CA GLY A 465 15.81 -15.06 16.57
C GLY A 465 15.20 -13.94 15.73
N ASN A 466 15.96 -13.46 14.74
CA ASN A 466 15.51 -12.44 13.78
C ASN A 466 15.06 -13.03 12.44
N ALA A 467 15.08 -14.35 12.27
CA ALA A 467 14.67 -14.99 11.03
C ALA A 467 13.14 -15.06 10.96
N PHE A 468 12.57 -14.39 9.95
CA PHE A 468 11.15 -14.52 9.65
C PHE A 468 10.83 -15.93 9.15
N THR A 469 9.81 -16.55 9.72
CA THR A 469 9.28 -17.85 9.30
C THR A 469 7.77 -17.77 9.10
N ASN A 470 7.22 -18.64 8.26
CA ASN A 470 5.79 -18.78 8.10
C ASN A 470 5.26 -19.76 9.15
N VAL A 471 4.37 -19.29 10.01
CA VAL A 471 3.69 -20.09 11.04
C VAL A 471 2.21 -20.15 10.71
N SER A 472 1.61 -21.33 10.80
CA SER A 472 0.18 -21.52 10.53
C SER A 472 -0.56 -22.07 11.74
N ALA A 473 -1.82 -21.69 11.88
CA ALA A 473 -2.73 -22.23 12.88
C ALA A 473 -4.13 -22.43 12.32
N ASN A 474 -4.82 -23.44 12.82
CA ASN A 474 -6.24 -23.62 12.54
C ASN A 474 -7.06 -22.54 13.24
N VAL A 475 -8.07 -22.04 12.54
CA VAL A 475 -9.03 -21.05 13.03
C VAL A 475 -10.40 -21.49 12.55
N SER A 476 -11.38 -21.49 13.45
CA SER A 476 -12.73 -21.97 13.14
C SER A 476 -13.79 -21.01 13.66
N ASN A 477 -15.03 -21.19 13.22
CA ASN A 477 -16.20 -20.44 13.69
C ASN A 477 -16.16 -18.93 13.40
N ILE A 478 -15.54 -18.55 12.27
CA ILE A 478 -15.54 -17.16 11.78
C ILE A 478 -16.29 -17.14 10.46
N THR A 479 -17.34 -16.35 10.35
CA THR A 479 -18.14 -16.20 9.13
C THR A 479 -18.58 -14.74 8.95
N GLY A 480 -18.95 -14.40 7.72
CA GLY A 480 -19.40 -13.06 7.36
C GLY A 480 -18.28 -12.03 7.48
N THR A 481 -18.67 -10.81 7.84
CA THR A 481 -17.75 -9.67 7.97
C THR A 481 -17.51 -9.38 9.45
N LYS A 482 -16.24 -9.32 9.86
CA LYS A 482 -15.83 -9.17 11.27
C LYS A 482 -14.71 -8.16 11.43
N LYS A 483 -14.64 -7.49 12.58
CA LYS A 483 -13.37 -6.87 12.99
C LYS A 483 -12.44 -7.99 13.45
N LEU A 484 -11.17 -7.95 13.05
CA LEU A 484 -10.20 -8.98 13.38
C LEU A 484 -9.09 -8.39 14.25
N PHE A 485 -8.67 -9.12 15.27
CA PHE A 485 -7.62 -8.71 16.20
C PHE A 485 -6.57 -9.79 16.38
N PHE A 486 -5.33 -9.33 16.54
CA PHE A 486 -4.16 -10.13 16.85
C PHE A 486 -3.53 -9.61 18.14
N VAL A 487 -3.34 -10.47 19.14
CA VAL A 487 -2.74 -10.09 20.44
C VAL A 487 -1.53 -10.98 20.72
N SER A 488 -0.39 -10.39 21.04
CA SER A 488 0.83 -11.16 21.31
C SER A 488 0.97 -11.54 22.79
N SER A 489 1.47 -12.75 23.08
CA SER A 489 1.81 -13.17 24.44
C SER A 489 3.23 -12.80 24.87
N ASN A 490 4.11 -12.51 23.92
CA ASN A 490 5.52 -12.17 24.15
C ASN A 490 6.07 -11.29 23.01
N ASP A 491 7.36 -10.97 23.04
CA ASP A 491 8.03 -10.22 21.98
C ASP A 491 8.04 -10.98 20.64
N CYS A 492 7.51 -10.37 19.59
CA CYS A 492 7.59 -10.84 18.21
C CYS A 492 7.59 -9.68 17.22
N VAL A 493 8.00 -9.99 15.98
CA VAL A 493 7.93 -9.07 14.84
C VAL A 493 7.16 -9.76 13.74
N VAL A 494 6.05 -9.15 13.31
CA VAL A 494 5.13 -9.73 12.33
C VAL A 494 5.17 -8.87 11.06
N ASP A 495 5.45 -9.50 9.93
CA ASP A 495 5.49 -8.87 8.60
C ASP A 495 4.07 -8.86 8.01
N ASN A 496 3.45 -10.03 7.87
CA ASN A 496 2.16 -10.18 7.21
C ASN A 496 1.37 -11.39 7.69
N TRP A 497 0.08 -11.42 7.32
CA TRP A 497 -0.86 -12.48 7.61
C TRP A 497 -1.79 -12.76 6.43
N GLN A 498 -2.29 -13.99 6.34
CA GLN A 498 -3.25 -14.43 5.33
C GLN A 498 -4.05 -15.63 5.85
N PHE A 499 -5.36 -15.65 5.64
CA PHE A 499 -6.19 -16.82 5.87
C PHE A 499 -6.26 -17.72 4.64
N SER A 500 -6.53 -19.00 4.86
CA SER A 500 -6.91 -19.97 3.84
C SER A 500 -8.39 -20.33 3.98
N LYS A 501 -9.06 -20.72 2.89
CA LYS A 501 -10.48 -21.13 2.91
C LYS A 501 -10.62 -22.59 3.36
N ASN A 502 -11.75 -22.90 3.99
CA ASN A 502 -12.21 -24.29 4.14
C ASN A 502 -12.43 -24.91 2.74
N PRO A 503 -11.96 -26.14 2.48
CA PRO A 503 -12.45 -26.92 1.35
C PRO A 503 -13.97 -27.02 1.48
N ALA A 504 -14.73 -26.67 0.45
CA ALA A 504 -16.19 -26.61 0.53
C ALA A 504 -16.78 -27.97 0.97
N SER A 505 -17.58 -27.98 2.04
CA SER A 505 -18.34 -29.16 2.47
C SER A 505 -19.59 -29.31 1.59
N GLY A 506 -19.54 -30.24 0.63
CA GLY A 506 -20.70 -30.67 -0.15
C GLY A 506 -21.64 -31.55 0.68
N THR A 507 -22.93 -31.25 0.66
CA THR A 507 -23.99 -32.09 1.23
C THR A 507 -24.33 -33.26 0.28
N GLY A 508 -24.03 -34.48 0.73
CA GLY A 508 -24.66 -35.78 0.45
C GLY A 508 -25.11 -36.16 -0.98
N SER A 509 -24.43 -37.12 -1.61
CA SER A 509 -24.77 -38.56 -1.53
C SER A 509 -24.03 -39.38 -2.59
N SER A 510 -23.77 -40.65 -2.24
CA SER A 510 -23.34 -41.78 -3.09
C SER A 510 -21.86 -41.92 -3.45
N THR A 511 -21.23 -42.79 -2.66
CA THR A 511 -20.02 -43.60 -2.90
C THR A 511 -19.65 -43.85 -4.37
N THR A 512 -18.42 -43.45 -4.76
CA THR A 512 -17.31 -44.34 -5.17
C THR A 512 -16.00 -43.53 -5.33
N LYS A 513 -14.95 -43.99 -4.63
CA LYS A 513 -13.49 -43.75 -4.82
C LYS A 513 -12.99 -42.46 -5.50
N ASP A 514 -12.44 -41.58 -4.67
CA ASP A 514 -11.04 -41.08 -4.67
C ASP A 514 -10.43 -40.43 -5.94
N SER A 515 -10.16 -39.12 -5.88
CA SER A 515 -8.78 -38.55 -5.96
C SER A 515 -8.75 -37.01 -5.89
N THR A 516 -8.19 -36.50 -4.77
CA THR A 516 -7.23 -35.38 -4.59
C THR A 516 -7.33 -34.06 -5.40
N ASN A 517 -7.55 -32.93 -4.70
CA ASN A 517 -7.29 -31.58 -5.22
C ASN A 517 -6.06 -30.95 -4.52
N THR A 518 -4.94 -30.89 -5.24
CA THR A 518 -3.62 -30.40 -4.80
C THR A 518 -3.49 -28.90 -5.00
N SER A 519 -3.33 -28.14 -3.91
CA SER A 519 -2.89 -26.74 -3.96
C SER A 519 -1.36 -26.71 -4.13
N GLY A 520 -0.89 -26.47 -5.36
CA GLY A 520 0.54 -26.50 -5.69
C GLY A 520 1.28 -25.20 -5.39
N THR A 521 2.51 -25.33 -4.92
CA THR A 521 3.52 -24.27 -4.75
C THR A 521 3.88 -23.65 -6.10
N THR A 522 4.13 -22.33 -6.13
CA THR A 522 4.69 -21.67 -7.33
C THR A 522 6.05 -22.27 -7.68
N GLN A 523 6.23 -22.65 -8.95
CA GLN A 523 7.41 -23.29 -9.49
C GLN A 523 8.17 -22.35 -10.42
N THR A 524 9.48 -22.56 -10.50
CA THR A 524 10.36 -21.83 -11.43
C THR A 524 10.81 -22.79 -12.53
N LEU A 525 10.53 -22.43 -13.79
CA LEU A 525 11.15 -23.07 -14.96
C LEU A 525 12.30 -22.18 -15.45
N SER A 526 13.30 -22.78 -16.10
CA SER A 526 14.40 -22.03 -16.70
C SER A 526 13.90 -21.07 -17.79
N ASP A 527 14.55 -19.92 -17.93
CA ASP A 527 14.31 -19.05 -19.09
C ASP A 527 14.62 -19.81 -20.39
N GLY A 528 13.78 -19.67 -21.40
CA GLY A 528 13.98 -20.37 -22.66
C GLY A 528 12.73 -20.45 -23.54
N TRP A 529 12.89 -21.06 -24.71
CA TRP A 529 11.79 -21.32 -25.63
C TRP A 529 11.08 -22.63 -25.30
N TYR A 530 9.75 -22.60 -25.31
CA TYR A 530 8.90 -23.74 -25.01
C TYR A 530 7.75 -23.86 -26.01
N TYR A 531 7.33 -25.10 -26.25
CA TYR A 531 5.98 -25.42 -26.69
C TYR A 531 5.16 -25.77 -25.43
N ILE A 532 3.95 -25.20 -25.30
CA ILE A 532 3.14 -25.33 -24.09
C ILE A 532 1.91 -26.19 -24.43
N LYS A 533 1.85 -27.41 -23.91
CA LYS A 533 0.84 -28.42 -24.26
C LYS A 533 -0.24 -28.54 -23.19
N ASN A 534 -1.51 -28.41 -23.56
CA ASN A 534 -2.64 -28.63 -22.66
C ASN A 534 -2.80 -30.12 -22.32
N VAL A 535 -3.03 -30.44 -21.04
CA VAL A 535 -3.17 -31.83 -20.56
C VAL A 535 -4.48 -32.47 -21.03
N ASN A 536 -5.59 -31.74 -21.05
CA ASN A 536 -6.88 -32.24 -21.52
C ASN A 536 -6.87 -32.53 -23.03
N ALA A 537 -6.58 -31.51 -23.83
CA ALA A 537 -6.73 -31.59 -25.28
C ALA A 537 -5.57 -32.30 -26.00
N GLN A 538 -4.42 -32.47 -25.34
CA GLN A 538 -3.16 -32.91 -25.96
C GLN A 538 -2.74 -32.03 -27.15
N LYS A 539 -3.09 -30.75 -27.10
CA LYS A 539 -2.81 -29.71 -28.11
C LYS A 539 -1.99 -28.58 -27.52
N TYR A 540 -1.40 -27.75 -28.37
CA TYR A 540 -0.49 -26.68 -27.97
C TYR A 540 -1.18 -25.31 -27.92
N LEU A 541 -0.73 -24.47 -26.99
CA LEU A 541 -1.06 -23.05 -26.92
C LEU A 541 -0.56 -22.36 -28.19
N GLN A 542 -1.48 -21.86 -29.02
CA GLN A 542 -1.21 -21.37 -30.36
C GLN A 542 -1.80 -19.98 -30.56
N VAL A 543 -1.07 -19.09 -31.24
CA VAL A 543 -1.63 -17.85 -31.79
C VAL A 543 -2.44 -18.18 -33.04
N ALA A 544 -3.71 -17.75 -33.05
CA ALA A 544 -4.65 -18.07 -34.12
C ALA A 544 -4.11 -17.70 -35.51
N ASN A 545 -4.23 -18.62 -36.47
CA ASN A 545 -3.72 -18.51 -37.83
C ASN A 545 -2.20 -18.26 -37.97
N ASN A 546 -1.41 -18.42 -36.90
CA ASN A 546 0.03 -18.18 -36.91
C ASN A 546 0.40 -16.73 -37.34
N VAL A 547 -0.42 -15.74 -36.98
CA VAL A 547 -0.23 -14.32 -37.34
C VAL A 547 0.18 -13.48 -36.13
N GLY A 548 1.34 -12.82 -36.21
CA GLY A 548 1.81 -11.87 -35.19
C GLY A 548 1.12 -10.52 -35.32
N LYS A 549 0.02 -10.31 -34.59
CA LYS A 549 -0.72 -9.03 -34.55
C LYS A 549 -1.24 -8.78 -33.14
N ALA A 550 -1.21 -7.53 -32.69
CA ALA A 550 -1.81 -7.17 -31.41
C ALA A 550 -3.31 -7.52 -31.39
N ALA A 551 -3.75 -8.04 -30.24
CA ALA A 551 -5.08 -8.58 -30.00
C ALA A 551 -5.45 -9.84 -30.80
N GLN A 552 -4.49 -10.51 -31.44
CA GLN A 552 -4.73 -11.80 -32.07
C GLN A 552 -5.06 -12.87 -31.01
N ASN A 553 -6.07 -13.69 -31.30
CA ASN A 553 -6.55 -14.72 -30.38
C ASN A 553 -5.49 -15.78 -30.06
N VAL A 554 -5.58 -16.37 -28.87
CA VAL A 554 -4.82 -17.57 -28.50
C VAL A 554 -5.77 -18.75 -28.32
N GLU A 555 -5.45 -19.85 -28.97
CA GLU A 555 -6.31 -21.03 -29.14
C GLU A 555 -5.48 -22.31 -28.97
N LEU A 556 -6.15 -23.46 -29.01
CA LEU A 556 -5.50 -24.76 -29.08
C LEU A 556 -5.20 -25.15 -30.52
N GLY A 557 -4.02 -25.73 -30.77
CA GLY A 557 -3.65 -26.25 -32.08
C GLY A 557 -2.83 -27.55 -32.03
N THR A 558 -3.01 -28.40 -33.03
CA THR A 558 -2.19 -29.60 -33.25
C THR A 558 -0.73 -29.21 -33.41
N GLY A 559 0.18 -29.94 -32.74
CA GLY A 559 1.61 -29.65 -32.74
C GLY A 559 2.19 -29.68 -34.16
N SER A 560 2.60 -28.52 -34.65
CA SER A 560 3.18 -28.33 -35.99
C SER A 560 4.60 -27.78 -35.94
N GLY A 561 5.04 -27.28 -34.78
CA GLY A 561 6.32 -26.57 -34.63
C GLY A 561 6.31 -25.16 -35.22
N ALA A 562 5.13 -24.64 -35.60
CA ALA A 562 5.00 -23.28 -36.12
C ALA A 562 5.44 -22.22 -35.09
N ALA A 563 5.89 -21.06 -35.57
CA ALA A 563 6.33 -19.95 -34.72
C ALA A 563 5.23 -19.51 -33.72
N GLY A 564 3.96 -19.56 -34.13
CA GLY A 564 2.81 -19.23 -33.29
C GLY A 564 2.54 -20.21 -32.15
N GLN A 565 3.23 -21.35 -32.10
CA GLN A 565 3.20 -22.30 -30.98
C GLN A 565 4.40 -22.15 -30.04
N LYS A 566 5.38 -21.31 -30.39
CA LYS A 566 6.66 -21.17 -29.67
C LYS A 566 6.64 -19.94 -28.76
N TRP A 567 6.85 -20.16 -27.46
CA TRP A 567 6.76 -19.15 -26.41
C TRP A 567 8.07 -19.03 -25.63
N TYR A 568 8.63 -17.84 -25.50
CA TYR A 568 9.78 -17.59 -24.64
C TYR A 568 9.30 -17.32 -23.23
N LEU A 569 9.60 -18.22 -22.31
CA LEU A 569 9.41 -18.02 -20.88
C LEU A 569 10.58 -17.17 -20.35
N LYS A 570 10.23 -16.10 -19.65
CA LYS A 570 11.19 -15.27 -18.92
C LYS A 570 10.73 -15.05 -17.50
N ASN A 571 11.55 -15.43 -16.53
CA ASN A 571 11.35 -15.10 -15.12
C ASN A 571 11.50 -13.58 -14.91
N VAL A 572 10.53 -12.96 -14.24
CA VAL A 572 10.50 -11.50 -14.01
C VAL A 572 10.48 -11.11 -12.53
N GLY A 573 10.82 -12.05 -11.65
CA GLY A 573 10.87 -11.86 -10.20
C GLY A 573 9.54 -12.13 -9.50
N ASN A 574 9.58 -12.27 -8.16
CA ASN A 574 8.42 -12.51 -7.29
C ASN A 574 7.56 -13.73 -7.68
N GLY A 575 8.17 -14.76 -8.27
CA GLY A 575 7.48 -15.98 -8.71
C GLY A 575 6.66 -15.84 -10.00
N TYR A 576 6.84 -14.75 -10.74
CA TYR A 576 6.15 -14.51 -12.01
C TYR A 576 7.05 -14.72 -13.23
N VAL A 577 6.41 -15.13 -14.32
CA VAL A 577 6.98 -15.28 -15.65
C VAL A 577 6.20 -14.42 -16.66
N THR A 578 6.85 -14.12 -17.77
CA THR A 578 6.20 -13.61 -19.00
C THR A 578 6.37 -14.64 -20.10
N LEU A 579 5.43 -14.68 -21.05
CA LEU A 579 5.43 -15.60 -22.19
C LEU A 579 5.40 -14.80 -23.49
N LYS A 580 6.56 -14.64 -24.13
CA LYS A 580 6.71 -13.89 -25.40
C LYS A 580 6.49 -14.81 -26.59
N SER A 581 5.64 -14.41 -27.54
CA SER A 581 5.43 -15.17 -28.79
C SER A 581 6.65 -15.07 -29.72
N ALA A 582 6.98 -16.15 -30.44
CA ALA A 582 8.00 -16.11 -31.50
C ALA A 582 7.56 -15.33 -32.75
N LEU A 583 6.29 -14.93 -32.85
CA LEU A 583 5.73 -14.15 -33.96
C LEU A 583 6.02 -12.64 -33.89
N GLY A 584 6.84 -12.18 -32.95
CA GLY A 584 7.27 -10.78 -32.88
C GLY A 584 7.45 -10.26 -31.45
N ASN A 585 7.21 -8.97 -31.26
CA ASN A 585 7.29 -8.33 -29.93
C ASN A 585 5.92 -8.35 -29.21
N TYR A 586 5.32 -9.53 -29.13
CA TYR A 586 4.02 -9.73 -28.51
C TYR A 586 4.13 -10.68 -27.29
N MET A 587 3.41 -10.36 -26.22
CA MET A 587 3.29 -11.16 -25.02
C MET A 587 1.93 -11.85 -24.96
N LEU A 588 1.87 -13.01 -24.32
CA LEU A 588 0.61 -13.58 -23.83
C LEU A 588 -0.06 -12.57 -22.89
N ASP A 589 -1.35 -12.33 -23.09
CA ASP A 589 -2.08 -11.21 -22.50
C ASP A 589 -3.49 -11.66 -22.10
N VAL A 590 -3.88 -11.31 -20.87
CA VAL A 590 -5.28 -11.36 -20.44
C VAL A 590 -5.99 -10.13 -20.99
N TYR A 591 -7.07 -10.35 -21.76
CA TYR A 591 -7.87 -9.26 -22.34
C TYR A 591 -8.24 -8.22 -21.28
N ASN A 592 -7.85 -6.97 -21.54
CA ASN A 592 -8.03 -5.80 -20.66
C ASN A 592 -7.51 -5.97 -19.21
N GLY A 593 -6.68 -6.99 -18.94
CA GLY A 593 -6.25 -7.32 -17.58
C GLY A 593 -7.41 -7.61 -16.63
N GLU A 594 -8.55 -8.08 -17.15
CA GLU A 594 -9.75 -8.33 -16.35
C GLU A 594 -9.51 -9.42 -15.30
N ASN A 595 -10.34 -9.41 -14.26
CA ASN A 595 -10.40 -10.46 -13.25
C ASN A 595 -11.80 -11.12 -13.26
N LYS A 596 -12.14 -11.77 -14.37
CA LYS A 596 -13.41 -12.50 -14.53
C LYS A 596 -13.20 -13.81 -15.30
N ASP A 597 -14.03 -14.80 -15.01
CA ASP A 597 -14.05 -16.06 -15.78
C ASP A 597 -14.47 -15.78 -17.22
N GLY A 598 -13.84 -16.50 -18.15
CA GLY A 598 -14.06 -16.32 -19.59
C GLY A 598 -13.37 -15.09 -20.18
N SER A 599 -12.53 -14.35 -19.43
CA SER A 599 -11.73 -13.28 -20.07
C SER A 599 -10.77 -13.92 -21.07
N ASN A 600 -10.75 -13.38 -22.28
CA ASN A 600 -10.01 -14.00 -23.36
C ASN A 600 -8.48 -13.94 -23.15
N ILE A 601 -7.76 -14.97 -23.61
CA ILE A 601 -6.30 -14.93 -23.73
C ILE A 601 -5.95 -14.59 -25.17
N ARG A 602 -5.05 -13.63 -25.34
CA ARG A 602 -4.61 -13.14 -26.65
C ARG A 602 -3.12 -12.86 -26.63
N ILE A 603 -2.56 -12.48 -27.77
CA ILE A 603 -1.27 -11.79 -27.80
C ILE A 603 -1.46 -10.28 -27.90
N PHE A 604 -0.61 -9.51 -27.23
CA PHE A 604 -0.62 -8.05 -27.33
C PHE A 604 0.80 -7.49 -27.29
N ASN A 605 0.98 -6.23 -27.69
CA ASN A 605 2.28 -5.55 -27.62
C ASN A 605 2.86 -5.67 -26.20
N ALA A 606 4.19 -5.77 -26.05
CA ALA A 606 4.78 -5.80 -24.71
C ALA A 606 4.61 -4.45 -23.99
N TYR A 607 3.99 -4.43 -22.81
CA TYR A 607 3.84 -3.23 -21.96
C TYR A 607 3.99 -3.53 -20.46
N SER A 608 4.49 -4.72 -20.09
CA SER A 608 4.98 -5.07 -18.74
C SER A 608 3.99 -4.93 -17.57
N ASN A 609 2.69 -4.88 -17.87
CA ASN A 609 1.59 -4.84 -16.90
C ASN A 609 1.27 -6.24 -16.35
N ASN A 610 0.42 -6.30 -15.32
CA ASN A 610 -0.10 -7.51 -14.69
C ASN A 610 -0.84 -8.42 -15.66
N ALA A 611 -1.48 -7.87 -16.71
CA ALA A 611 -2.14 -8.65 -17.75
C ALA A 611 -1.20 -9.62 -18.51
N GLN A 612 0.11 -9.37 -18.48
CA GLN A 612 1.14 -10.13 -19.20
C GLN A 612 2.03 -10.97 -18.29
N LYS A 613 1.70 -11.04 -17.00
CA LYS A 613 2.46 -11.75 -15.98
C LYS A 613 1.67 -12.95 -15.48
N PHE A 614 2.35 -14.08 -15.37
CA PHE A 614 1.75 -15.36 -15.00
C PHE A 614 2.60 -16.05 -13.94
N ALA A 615 2.02 -16.92 -13.14
CA ALA A 615 2.75 -17.77 -12.20
C ALA A 615 2.45 -19.24 -12.49
N LEU A 616 3.49 -20.08 -12.43
CA LEU A 616 3.36 -21.51 -12.67
C LEU A 616 3.09 -22.20 -11.35
N LYS A 617 1.91 -22.81 -11.18
CA LYS A 617 1.59 -23.62 -9.99
C LYS A 617 1.85 -25.08 -10.28
N SER A 618 2.51 -25.80 -9.37
CA SER A 618 2.60 -27.26 -9.48
C SER A 618 1.19 -27.88 -9.45
N SER A 619 1.09 -29.06 -10.04
CA SER A 619 -0.13 -29.87 -10.02
C SER A 619 0.19 -31.28 -9.54
N SER A 620 -0.85 -32.05 -9.21
CA SER A 620 -0.75 -33.49 -8.98
C SER A 620 -0.30 -34.27 -10.22
N THR A 621 -0.42 -33.67 -11.42
CA THR A 621 0.05 -34.27 -12.67
C THR A 621 1.54 -33.95 -12.85
N ASN A 622 2.38 -34.98 -12.80
CA ASN A 622 3.83 -34.82 -12.88
C ASN A 622 4.25 -34.07 -14.15
N GLY A 623 5.03 -33.00 -14.00
CA GLY A 623 5.51 -32.17 -15.11
C GLY A 623 4.47 -31.22 -15.73
N ALA A 624 3.25 -31.16 -15.18
CA ALA A 624 2.22 -30.23 -15.61
C ALA A 624 2.00 -29.10 -14.59
N TYR A 625 1.68 -27.91 -15.09
CA TYR A 625 1.56 -26.69 -14.32
C TYR A 625 0.23 -25.98 -14.61
N GLY A 626 -0.38 -25.40 -13.58
CA GLY A 626 -1.38 -24.36 -13.78
C GLY A 626 -0.71 -23.04 -14.13
N ILE A 627 -1.06 -22.41 -15.26
CA ILE A 627 -0.54 -21.10 -15.63
C ILE A 627 -1.50 -20.03 -15.11
N THR A 628 -1.27 -19.59 -13.87
CA THR A 628 -2.15 -18.64 -13.17
C THR A 628 -1.87 -17.19 -13.55
N THR A 629 -2.90 -16.35 -13.63
CA THR A 629 -2.80 -14.98 -14.13
C THR A 629 -2.53 -13.97 -13.00
N MET A 630 -1.61 -13.03 -13.20
CA MET A 630 -1.36 -11.98 -12.20
C MET A 630 -2.51 -10.97 -12.11
N SER A 631 -3.24 -10.72 -13.20
CA SER A 631 -4.44 -9.87 -13.21
C SER A 631 -5.55 -10.37 -12.27
N SER A 632 -5.62 -11.69 -12.04
CA SER A 632 -6.53 -12.30 -11.08
C SER A 632 -5.93 -12.54 -9.70
N ASN A 633 -4.70 -12.08 -9.46
CA ASN A 633 -3.89 -12.43 -8.29
C ASN A 633 -3.76 -13.96 -8.10
N GLN A 634 -3.51 -14.67 -9.19
CA GLN A 634 -3.35 -16.13 -9.28
C GLN A 634 -4.59 -16.96 -8.87
N THR A 635 -5.77 -16.34 -8.84
CA THR A 635 -7.05 -17.04 -8.58
C THR A 635 -7.65 -17.66 -9.83
N LYS A 636 -7.18 -17.25 -11.01
CA LYS A 636 -7.55 -17.79 -12.32
C LYS A 636 -6.32 -18.29 -13.06
N ALA A 637 -6.52 -19.27 -13.94
CA ALA A 637 -5.49 -19.82 -14.80
C ALA A 637 -5.93 -19.84 -16.26
N LEU A 638 -4.96 -19.98 -17.16
CA LEU A 638 -5.23 -20.37 -18.54
C LEU A 638 -6.08 -21.64 -18.54
N ASP A 639 -7.18 -21.59 -19.27
CA ASP A 639 -8.23 -22.59 -19.32
C ASP A 639 -8.57 -22.86 -20.78
N ASP A 640 -8.47 -24.12 -21.18
CA ASP A 640 -9.14 -24.63 -22.37
C ASP A 640 -10.65 -24.58 -22.15
N TYR A 641 -11.27 -23.57 -22.77
CA TYR A 641 -12.64 -23.16 -22.50
C TYR A 641 -13.61 -24.29 -22.80
N ASN A 642 -14.39 -24.71 -21.82
CA ASN A 642 -15.33 -25.84 -21.92
C ASN A 642 -14.67 -27.19 -22.28
N PHE A 643 -13.42 -27.43 -21.85
CA PHE A 643 -12.75 -28.74 -21.97
C PHE A 643 -12.68 -29.27 -23.42
N GLN A 644 -12.47 -28.39 -24.39
CA GLN A 644 -12.52 -28.74 -25.81
C GLN A 644 -11.25 -29.48 -26.25
N THR A 645 -11.36 -30.25 -27.33
CA THR A 645 -10.25 -31.12 -27.79
C THR A 645 -9.94 -30.95 -29.28
N PHE A 646 -10.47 -29.92 -29.94
CA PHE A 646 -10.30 -29.65 -31.38
C PHE A 646 -9.41 -28.43 -31.64
N ASP A 647 -8.90 -28.30 -32.88
CA ASP A 647 -8.08 -27.14 -33.29
C ASP A 647 -8.91 -25.87 -33.44
N GLY A 648 -8.43 -24.76 -32.89
CA GLY A 648 -9.16 -23.50 -32.83
C GLY A 648 -10.04 -23.33 -31.58
N ALA A 649 -10.02 -24.30 -30.66
CA ALA A 649 -10.69 -24.15 -29.37
C ALA A 649 -10.07 -22.99 -28.58
N ASN A 650 -10.94 -22.14 -28.01
CA ASN A 650 -10.50 -20.89 -27.38
C ASN A 650 -9.79 -21.13 -26.05
N VAL A 651 -8.74 -20.34 -25.78
CA VAL A 651 -8.11 -20.29 -24.46
C VAL A 651 -8.55 -19.02 -23.75
N CYS A 652 -9.09 -19.16 -22.55
CA CYS A 652 -9.50 -18.06 -21.69
C CYS A 652 -8.79 -18.13 -20.33
N GLN A 653 -9.05 -17.19 -19.44
CA GLN A 653 -8.81 -17.43 -18.02
C GLN A 653 -10.09 -17.88 -17.33
N TRP A 654 -9.94 -18.79 -16.38
CA TRP A 654 -11.02 -19.25 -15.52
C TRP A 654 -10.51 -19.51 -14.10
N THR A 655 -11.41 -19.46 -13.12
CA THR A 655 -11.16 -19.81 -11.72
C THR A 655 -10.38 -21.11 -11.65
N TYR A 656 -9.19 -21.05 -11.03
CA TYR A 656 -8.26 -22.16 -11.01
C TYR A 656 -8.79 -23.28 -10.12
N GLY A 657 -9.18 -24.39 -10.73
CA GLY A 657 -9.62 -25.62 -10.09
C GLY A 657 -8.62 -26.78 -10.20
N GLY A 658 -7.53 -26.60 -10.96
CA GLY A 658 -6.48 -27.62 -11.14
C GLY A 658 -6.92 -28.79 -12.04
N THR A 659 -7.99 -28.63 -12.81
CA THR A 659 -8.52 -29.63 -13.74
C THR A 659 -7.65 -29.75 -14.99
N ASN A 660 -7.72 -30.88 -15.70
CA ASN A 660 -6.84 -31.15 -16.86
C ASN A 660 -6.89 -30.07 -17.96
N ASN A 661 -8.03 -29.39 -18.15
CA ASN A 661 -8.16 -28.31 -19.12
C ASN A 661 -7.39 -27.03 -18.70
N GLN A 662 -6.96 -26.93 -17.43
CA GLN A 662 -6.16 -25.84 -16.88
C GLN A 662 -4.70 -26.20 -16.64
N LEU A 663 -4.30 -27.45 -16.93
CA LEU A 663 -2.94 -27.93 -16.73
C LEU A 663 -2.17 -27.95 -18.05
N TRP A 664 -0.92 -27.53 -17.98
CA TRP A 664 -0.07 -27.31 -19.14
C TRP A 664 1.34 -27.89 -18.92
N ILE A 665 1.86 -28.59 -19.92
CA ILE A 665 3.21 -29.18 -19.94
C ILE A 665 4.12 -28.26 -20.77
N PHE A 666 5.27 -27.91 -20.22
CA PHE A 666 6.27 -27.09 -20.90
C PHE A 666 7.33 -28.00 -21.55
N GLU A 667 7.31 -28.07 -22.88
CA GLU A 667 8.26 -28.85 -23.67
C GLU A 667 9.33 -27.91 -24.24
N ALA A 668 10.61 -28.10 -23.88
CA ALA A 668 11.69 -27.25 -24.35
C ALA A 668 11.79 -27.30 -25.88
N ALA A 669 11.66 -26.13 -26.52
CA ALA A 669 11.77 -25.99 -27.96
C ALA A 669 13.23 -25.81 -28.34
N LYS A 670 13.86 -26.90 -28.82
CA LYS A 670 15.22 -26.87 -29.36
C LYS A 670 15.33 -25.96 -30.59
#